data_AF-A0A8H4PCG6-F1
#
_entry.id   AF-A0A8H4PCG6-F1
#
_cell.length_a   1.000
_cell.length_b   1.000
_cell.length_c   1.000
_cell.angle_alpha   90.00
_cell.angle_beta   90.00
_cell.angle_gamma   90.00
#
_symmetry.space_group_name_H-M   'P 1'
#
loop_
_entity.id
_entity.type
_entity.pdbx_description
1 polymer ?
#
loop_
_entity_poly.entity_id
_entity_poly.type
_entity_poly.pdbx_seq_one_letter_code
_entity_poly.pdbx_strand_id
1 'polypeptide(L)'
;MSARIPAIAANRVSDAAKKQLDLVARFVEEECIPADPVVEAQTGEGEARWEGHPSIIEDLKTKARALGLWNMFLPKGHYKESPGWTNLEYGLMAEWMGRSHVASEACNCAAPDTGNMEVLARYGNDAQKEQWLKPLMDGKIRSAFLMTEPQVASSDATNIEMSIHREGNEYVLNGQKWWSSGAGDPRCSIYIVMGKTDPNNKDPYQQQSVVLVPANTPGITINRMLKVYGYDDAPHGHGHVTFENVRVPVSNLVLGEGRGFEIIQGRLGPGRIHHAMRSIGAAERALDWMLLRVNDESKKPFGKLLREHGVILEWIAKSRLEIDAARLIVLNAAIKMDDLGPKKALKEIAQAKVLIPQTALTVIDRAVQAFGGAGVCQDTPLAYMWAGIRTLRLADGPDEVHLQQMGRNENKRGAEATATIQRQRAKTEELLKAYGVERKQPGATIKHNAKLQFTEKQEEGSSCTVVVPFHCPDDDALFVLVLLTATRRNGRAQRAASHCGPAHIPAANGAAHHHLATVSSTRKNAIAYSIASHCNSILSRVIKFLCCIKAYSSVTLSTTTNTFFTMSAKVLADKDVNAPMAAEQQAPGKEVKSMEYHRQVLQSKMAQEESTAKYISPSDNIMSPCTAKINALRNKHANKAKPKSLFAQASAKKLQSDNPFGAKPAPAKAFEL
;
A
#
# COMPACT_ATOMS: atom_id res chain seq x y z
N MET A 1 25.84 9.98 11.92
CA MET A 1 24.61 9.69 11.15
C MET A 1 24.66 10.29 9.74
N SER A 2 25.22 11.50 9.58
CA SER A 2 25.55 12.14 8.29
C SER A 2 26.45 11.31 7.38
N ALA A 3 27.27 10.40 7.92
CA ALA A 3 28.03 9.41 7.14
C ALA A 3 27.16 8.44 6.32
N ARG A 4 25.84 8.32 6.62
CA ARG A 4 24.88 7.50 5.87
C ARG A 4 24.25 8.24 4.68
N ILE A 5 24.58 9.51 4.45
CA ILE A 5 24.09 10.25 3.28
C ILE A 5 24.54 9.52 2.01
N PRO A 6 23.63 9.18 1.08
CA PRO A 6 24.01 8.51 -0.16
C PRO A 6 25.04 9.32 -0.95
N ALA A 7 26.02 8.63 -1.54
CA ALA A 7 27.13 9.26 -2.26
C ALA A 7 26.67 10.26 -3.33
N ILE A 8 25.53 10.00 -4.00
CA ILE A 8 24.93 10.89 -5.01
C ILE A 8 24.48 12.26 -4.46
N ALA A 9 24.21 12.34 -3.16
CA ALA A 9 23.75 13.55 -2.48
C ALA A 9 24.83 14.18 -1.60
N ALA A 10 25.93 13.48 -1.31
CA ALA A 10 26.93 13.90 -0.31
C ALA A 10 27.56 15.27 -0.59
N ASN A 11 27.76 15.63 -1.87
CA ASN A 11 28.31 16.92 -2.29
C ASN A 11 27.26 18.04 -2.38
N ARG A 12 25.98 17.73 -2.18
CA ARG A 12 24.85 18.68 -2.22
C ARG A 12 24.32 19.03 -0.83
N VAL A 13 24.90 18.46 0.22
CA VAL A 13 24.52 18.71 1.62
C VAL A 13 25.62 19.53 2.28
N SER A 14 25.26 20.70 2.81
CA SER A 14 26.21 21.57 3.50
C SER A 14 26.74 20.95 4.79
N ASP A 15 27.92 21.37 5.25
CA ASP A 15 28.46 20.88 6.53
C ASP A 15 27.60 21.32 7.73
N ALA A 16 26.90 22.46 7.61
CA ALA A 16 25.89 22.87 8.58
C ALA A 16 24.72 21.88 8.62
N ALA A 17 24.19 21.48 7.47
CA ALA A 17 23.12 20.49 7.39
C ALA A 17 23.56 19.11 7.88
N LYS A 18 24.81 18.68 7.63
CA LYS A 18 25.35 17.43 8.18
C LYS A 18 25.37 17.45 9.71
N LYS A 19 25.84 18.54 10.32
CA LYS A 19 25.82 18.72 11.78
C LYS A 19 24.41 18.73 12.34
N GLN A 20 23.50 19.45 11.69
CA GLN A 20 22.09 19.50 12.05
C GLN A 20 21.44 18.12 11.96
N LEU A 21 21.71 17.37 10.90
CA LEU A 21 21.24 16.00 10.69
C LEU A 21 21.74 15.06 11.81
N ASP A 22 22.99 15.18 12.23
CA ASP A 22 23.53 14.40 13.35
C ASP A 22 22.86 14.75 14.69
N LEU A 23 22.47 16.02 14.89
CA LEU A 23 21.68 16.43 16.06
C LEU A 23 20.25 15.89 16.02
N VAL A 24 19.57 16.01 14.88
CA VAL A 24 18.22 15.47 14.67
C VAL A 24 18.22 13.96 14.91
N ALA A 25 19.14 13.23 14.29
CA ALA A 25 19.20 11.78 14.42
C ALA A 25 19.38 11.33 15.88
N ARG A 26 20.27 12.01 16.62
CA ARG A 26 20.49 11.73 18.04
C ARG A 26 19.26 12.06 18.88
N PHE A 27 18.66 13.23 18.67
CA PHE A 27 17.44 13.64 19.37
C PHE A 27 16.30 12.65 19.12
N VAL A 28 16.12 12.17 17.88
CA VAL A 28 15.09 11.16 17.59
C VAL A 28 15.36 9.84 18.30
N GLU A 29 16.58 9.32 18.23
CA GLU A 29 16.93 8.02 18.82
C GLU A 29 16.91 8.04 20.35
N GLU A 30 17.43 9.09 20.97
CA GLU A 30 17.65 9.16 22.42
C GLU A 30 16.47 9.78 23.18
N GLU A 31 15.66 10.62 22.54
CA GLU A 31 14.59 11.37 23.21
C GLU A 31 13.19 11.04 22.63
N CYS A 32 13.02 11.08 21.31
CA CYS A 32 11.68 10.91 20.71
C CYS A 32 11.20 9.45 20.70
N ILE A 33 12.03 8.50 20.25
CA ILE A 33 11.66 7.08 20.19
C ILE A 33 11.27 6.53 21.57
N PRO A 34 12.04 6.79 22.65
CA PRO A 34 11.64 6.40 24.01
C PRO A 34 10.37 7.08 24.51
N ALA A 35 10.04 8.27 23.99
CA ALA A 35 8.84 9.01 24.37
C ALA A 35 7.56 8.55 23.64
N ASP A 36 7.66 7.84 22.52
CA ASP A 36 6.48 7.30 21.79
C ASP A 36 5.50 6.55 22.74
N PRO A 37 5.93 5.54 23.54
CA PRO A 37 5.02 4.85 24.47
C PRO A 37 4.57 5.71 25.65
N VAL A 38 5.33 6.75 26.02
CA VAL A 38 4.92 7.70 27.07
C VAL A 38 3.76 8.56 26.57
N VAL A 39 3.80 9.00 25.32
CA VAL A 39 2.69 9.71 24.68
C VAL A 39 1.45 8.85 24.64
N GLU A 40 1.56 7.59 24.22
CA GLU A 40 0.42 6.66 24.21
C GLU A 40 -0.22 6.52 25.61
N ALA A 41 0.62 6.34 26.64
CA ALA A 41 0.14 6.24 28.02
C ALA A 41 -0.50 7.54 28.54
N GLN A 42 0.05 8.71 28.18
CA GLN A 42 -0.48 10.01 28.59
C GLN A 42 -1.75 10.41 27.84
N THR A 43 -1.91 9.97 26.59
CA THR A 43 -3.15 10.16 25.82
C THR A 43 -4.31 9.42 26.50
N GLY A 44 -4.07 8.19 26.97
CA GLY A 44 -5.07 7.42 27.70
C GLY A 44 -6.22 6.89 26.83
N GLU A 45 -7.34 6.55 27.46
CA GLU A 45 -8.48 5.87 26.85
C GLU A 45 -9.78 6.69 26.95
N GLY A 46 -10.80 6.28 26.19
CA GLY A 46 -12.14 6.88 26.27
C GLY A 46 -12.23 8.25 25.58
N GLU A 47 -13.09 9.13 26.09
CA GLU A 47 -13.28 10.48 25.52
C GLU A 47 -12.30 11.51 26.05
N ALA A 48 -11.77 11.33 27.28
CA ALA A 48 -10.86 12.28 27.93
C ALA A 48 -9.58 12.56 27.13
N ARG A 49 -9.17 11.62 26.27
CA ARG A 49 -8.00 11.77 25.38
C ARG A 49 -8.14 12.87 24.32
N TRP A 50 -9.33 13.43 24.12
CA TRP A 50 -9.55 14.59 23.24
C TRP A 50 -9.54 15.93 23.98
N GLU A 51 -9.50 15.91 25.32
CA GLU A 51 -9.59 17.12 26.15
C GLU A 51 -8.20 17.69 26.46
N GLY A 52 -7.15 16.87 26.36
CA GLY A 52 -5.79 17.21 26.76
C GLY A 52 -4.75 16.98 25.69
N HIS A 53 -3.52 17.36 26.01
CA HIS A 53 -2.34 17.11 25.20
C HIS A 53 -1.24 16.47 26.06
N PRO A 54 -0.60 15.37 25.62
CA PRO A 54 0.50 14.73 26.33
C PRO A 54 1.63 15.70 26.68
N SER A 55 1.89 15.90 27.98
CA SER A 55 2.85 16.90 28.47
C SER A 55 4.29 16.63 28.01
N ILE A 56 4.65 15.36 27.79
CA ILE A 56 5.99 14.98 27.31
C ILE A 56 6.35 15.65 25.97
N ILE A 57 5.35 15.96 25.13
CA ILE A 57 5.59 16.66 23.88
C ILE A 57 6.09 18.09 24.12
N GLU A 58 5.60 18.80 25.13
CA GLU A 58 6.06 20.16 25.45
C GLU A 58 7.49 20.18 26.01
N ASP A 59 7.86 19.15 26.78
CA ASP A 59 9.24 18.94 27.22
C ASP A 59 10.16 18.70 26.00
N LEU A 60 9.73 17.84 25.06
CA LEU A 60 10.47 17.56 23.83
C LEU A 60 10.59 18.82 22.94
N LYS A 61 9.53 19.62 22.81
CA LYS A 61 9.58 20.89 22.08
C LYS A 61 10.57 21.86 22.71
N THR A 62 10.61 21.94 24.04
CA THR A 62 11.58 22.77 24.78
C THR A 62 13.01 22.34 24.49
N LYS A 63 13.29 21.02 24.55
CA LYS A 63 14.61 20.46 24.20
C LYS A 63 14.96 20.72 22.72
N ALA A 64 14.04 20.46 21.80
CA ALA A 64 14.24 20.66 20.38
C ALA A 64 14.59 22.12 20.06
N ARG A 65 13.89 23.08 20.67
CA ARG A 65 14.20 24.51 20.53
C ARG A 65 15.59 24.86 21.05
N ALA A 66 15.97 24.35 22.22
CA ALA A 66 17.31 24.59 22.79
C ALA A 66 18.43 24.04 21.88
N LEU A 67 18.15 22.97 21.14
CA LEU A 67 19.06 22.37 20.16
C LEU A 67 18.98 23.00 18.76
N GLY A 68 18.11 23.99 18.54
CA GLY A 68 17.89 24.60 17.22
C GLY A 68 17.17 23.69 16.22
N LEU A 69 16.46 22.66 16.68
CA LEU A 69 15.73 21.68 15.87
C LEU A 69 14.26 22.12 15.66
N TRP A 70 14.04 23.33 15.15
CA TRP A 70 12.71 23.94 15.09
C TRP A 70 12.38 24.54 13.71
N ASN A 71 11.16 24.31 13.22
CA ASN A 71 10.66 24.83 11.93
C ASN A 71 11.53 24.49 10.70
N MET A 72 12.28 23.38 10.75
CA MET A 72 13.30 23.04 9.74
C MET A 72 12.73 22.81 8.33
N PHE A 73 11.42 22.61 8.21
CA PHE A 73 10.72 22.35 6.95
C PHE A 73 10.59 23.57 6.04
N LEU A 74 10.66 24.79 6.60
CA LEU A 74 10.38 26.00 5.84
C LEU A 74 11.63 26.40 5.03
N PRO A 75 11.53 26.52 3.69
CA PRO A 75 12.69 26.82 2.85
C PRO A 75 13.01 28.32 2.85
N LYS A 76 14.23 28.65 2.39
CA LYS A 76 14.72 30.04 2.37
C LYS A 76 13.86 30.93 1.48
N GLY A 77 13.57 32.15 1.95
CA GLY A 77 12.87 33.17 1.16
C GLY A 77 11.34 33.09 1.16
N HIS A 78 10.74 32.06 1.77
CA HIS A 78 9.29 32.01 1.96
C HIS A 78 8.80 32.90 3.12
N TYR A 79 9.62 33.03 4.16
CA TYR A 79 9.34 33.86 5.34
C TYR A 79 10.66 34.29 5.98
N LYS A 80 10.67 35.45 6.67
CA LYS A 80 11.92 36.05 7.17
C LYS A 80 12.56 35.23 8.30
N GLU A 81 11.76 34.53 9.12
CA GLU A 81 12.20 33.64 10.20
C GLU A 81 12.45 32.18 9.74
N SER A 82 12.46 31.92 8.43
CA SER A 82 12.72 30.59 7.90
C SER A 82 14.15 30.13 8.20
N PRO A 83 14.36 28.91 8.77
CA PRO A 83 15.70 28.34 8.94
C PRO A 83 16.46 28.14 7.63
N GLY A 84 15.73 27.98 6.52
CA GLY A 84 16.30 28.12 5.18
C GLY A 84 17.00 26.89 4.62
N TRP A 85 16.73 25.69 5.15
CA TRP A 85 17.24 24.43 4.62
C TRP A 85 16.70 24.15 3.21
N THR A 86 17.49 23.49 2.37
CA THR A 86 17.01 23.01 1.07
C THR A 86 16.05 21.83 1.23
N ASN A 87 15.29 21.49 0.19
CA ASN A 87 14.41 20.32 0.22
C ASN A 87 15.20 19.04 0.45
N LEU A 88 16.41 18.93 -0.13
CA LEU A 88 17.30 17.81 0.11
C LEU A 88 17.76 17.74 1.57
N GLU A 89 18.24 18.84 2.12
CA GLU A 89 18.78 18.91 3.49
C GLU A 89 17.69 18.61 4.52
N TYR A 90 16.53 19.27 4.40
CA TYR A 90 15.39 18.98 5.28
C TYR A 90 14.86 17.56 5.05
N GLY A 91 14.82 17.07 3.82
CA GLY A 91 14.37 15.72 3.51
C GLY A 91 15.16 14.64 4.26
N LEU A 92 16.47 14.79 4.35
CA LEU A 92 17.33 13.90 5.14
C LEU A 92 17.03 13.98 6.64
N MET A 93 16.69 15.16 7.17
CA MET A 93 16.26 15.33 8.56
C MET A 93 14.86 14.72 8.80
N ALA A 94 13.95 14.87 7.84
CA ALA A 94 12.62 14.30 7.87
C ALA A 94 12.64 12.76 7.81
N GLU A 95 13.62 12.15 7.13
CA GLU A 95 13.84 10.70 7.19
C GLU A 95 14.07 10.24 8.64
N TRP A 96 14.89 10.94 9.42
CA TRP A 96 15.08 10.60 10.84
C TRP A 96 13.82 10.83 11.66
N MET A 97 13.14 11.97 11.49
CA MET A 97 11.89 12.24 12.20
C MET A 97 10.80 11.20 11.89
N GLY A 98 10.82 10.56 10.71
CA GLY A 98 9.91 9.49 10.35
C GLY A 98 10.10 8.19 11.13
N ARG A 99 11.19 8.06 11.89
CA ARG A 99 11.41 6.92 12.77
C ARG A 99 10.58 7.01 14.04
N SER A 100 10.08 8.16 14.48
CA SER A 100 9.25 8.28 15.70
C SER A 100 7.90 8.93 15.39
N HIS A 101 6.86 8.51 16.11
CA HIS A 101 5.53 9.11 15.99
C HIS A 101 5.56 10.57 16.46
N VAL A 102 6.30 10.86 17.53
CA VAL A 102 6.29 12.17 18.19
C VAL A 102 7.32 13.17 17.63
N ALA A 103 8.37 12.68 16.98
CA ALA A 103 9.53 13.49 16.58
C ALA A 103 9.17 14.70 15.70
N SER A 104 8.24 14.51 14.76
CA SER A 104 7.83 15.60 13.87
C SER A 104 7.10 16.70 14.63
N GLU A 105 6.26 16.38 15.62
CA GLU A 105 5.59 17.41 16.44
C GLU A 105 6.57 18.11 17.38
N ALA A 106 7.48 17.35 18.01
CA ALA A 106 8.53 17.89 18.87
C ALA A 106 9.41 18.94 18.16
N CYS A 107 9.61 18.80 16.84
CA CYS A 107 10.41 19.74 16.03
C CYS A 107 9.57 20.80 15.28
N ASN A 108 8.25 20.86 15.54
CA ASN A 108 7.27 21.66 14.78
C ASN A 108 7.30 21.44 13.26
N CYS A 109 7.53 20.18 12.88
CA CYS A 109 7.65 19.70 11.50
C CYS A 109 6.53 18.70 11.13
N ALA A 110 5.46 18.63 11.94
CA ALA A 110 4.32 17.74 11.75
C ALA A 110 3.34 18.24 10.68
N ALA A 111 2.73 17.29 9.97
CA ALA A 111 1.53 17.56 9.17
C ALA A 111 0.29 17.62 10.10
N PRO A 112 -0.77 18.36 9.73
CA PRO A 112 -0.91 19.18 8.52
C PRO A 112 -0.32 20.60 8.65
N ASP A 113 0.21 20.97 9.83
CA ASP A 113 0.62 22.33 10.16
C ASP A 113 1.74 22.86 9.28
N THR A 114 2.73 22.04 8.94
CA THR A 114 3.79 22.42 8.00
C THR A 114 3.25 22.93 6.67
N GLY A 115 2.32 22.19 6.04
CA GLY A 115 1.68 22.62 4.80
C GLY A 115 0.81 23.87 4.98
N ASN A 116 0.18 24.04 6.15
CA ASN A 116 -0.63 25.21 6.45
C ASN A 116 0.23 26.46 6.69
N MET A 117 1.35 26.31 7.39
CA MET A 117 2.36 27.34 7.57
C MET A 117 2.98 27.76 6.24
N GLU A 118 3.27 26.83 5.33
CA GLU A 118 3.75 27.15 3.97
C GLU A 118 2.73 27.97 3.16
N VAL A 119 1.44 27.64 3.26
CA VAL A 119 0.37 28.43 2.62
C VAL A 119 0.36 29.85 3.17
N LEU A 120 0.35 30.02 4.48
CA LEU A 120 0.32 31.34 5.11
C LEU A 120 1.58 32.15 4.83
N ALA A 121 2.75 31.51 4.85
CA ALA A 121 4.02 32.16 4.53
C ALA A 121 4.02 32.72 3.10
N ARG A 122 3.57 31.90 2.13
CA ARG A 122 3.63 32.23 0.72
C ARG A 122 2.49 33.13 0.23
N TYR A 123 1.28 32.91 0.73
CA TYR A 123 0.06 33.51 0.19
C TYR A 123 -0.70 34.37 1.19
N GLY A 124 -0.38 34.26 2.48
CA GLY A 124 -1.01 35.06 3.52
C GLY A 124 -0.57 36.53 3.44
N ASN A 125 -1.52 37.44 3.70
CA ASN A 125 -1.20 38.84 3.93
C ASN A 125 -0.58 39.05 5.33
N ASP A 126 -0.10 40.25 5.63
CA ASP A 126 0.62 40.53 6.89
C ASP A 126 -0.25 40.32 8.13
N ALA A 127 -1.54 40.66 8.08
CA ALA A 127 -2.47 40.43 9.19
C ALA A 127 -2.71 38.92 9.43
N GLN A 128 -2.90 38.14 8.36
CA GLN A 128 -3.06 36.69 8.44
C GLN A 128 -1.78 36.02 8.97
N LYS A 129 -0.60 36.51 8.58
CA LYS A 129 0.69 36.02 9.06
C LYS A 129 0.88 36.30 10.55
N GLU A 130 0.60 37.52 11.00
CA GLU A 130 0.73 37.87 12.41
C GLU A 130 -0.26 37.08 13.28
N GLN A 131 -1.51 36.95 12.82
CA GLN A 131 -2.57 36.28 13.58
C GLN A 131 -2.40 34.75 13.63
N TRP A 132 -1.99 34.11 12.53
CA TRP A 132 -2.03 32.66 12.41
C TRP A 132 -0.66 32.01 12.19
N LEU A 133 0.17 32.56 11.29
CA LEU A 133 1.47 31.94 10.98
C LEU A 133 2.41 32.02 12.18
N LYS A 134 2.50 33.17 12.84
CA LYS A 134 3.41 33.35 13.98
C LYS A 134 3.08 32.41 15.15
N PRO A 135 1.82 32.28 15.63
CA PRO A 135 1.49 31.29 16.64
C PRO A 135 1.73 29.83 16.23
N LEU A 136 1.54 29.49 14.95
CA LEU A 136 1.86 28.16 14.42
C LEU A 136 3.37 27.90 14.41
N MET A 137 4.17 28.88 13.99
CA MET A 137 5.64 28.84 14.01
C MET A 137 6.19 28.80 15.45
N ASP A 138 5.43 29.34 16.40
CA ASP A 138 5.70 29.25 17.84
C ASP A 138 5.20 27.92 18.46
N GLY A 139 4.50 27.07 17.70
CA GLY A 139 3.96 25.79 18.20
C GLY A 139 2.92 25.94 19.32
N LYS A 140 2.33 27.13 19.47
CA LYS A 140 1.32 27.46 20.50
C LYS A 140 -0.09 27.01 20.12
N ILE A 141 -0.38 27.00 18.82
CA ILE A 141 -1.64 26.52 18.26
C ILE A 141 -1.36 25.43 17.23
N ARG A 142 -2.41 24.67 16.90
CA ARG A 142 -2.44 23.71 15.80
C ARG A 142 -3.45 24.17 14.76
N SER A 143 -3.44 23.52 13.61
CA SER A 143 -4.32 23.82 12.48
C SER A 143 -4.78 22.54 11.79
N ALA A 144 -5.87 22.63 11.04
CA ALA A 144 -6.32 21.55 10.17
C ALA A 144 -6.60 22.07 8.75
N PHE A 145 -6.36 21.22 7.75
CA PHE A 145 -6.71 21.53 6.37
C PHE A 145 -7.95 20.72 5.95
N LEU A 146 -8.96 21.42 5.47
CA LEU A 146 -10.29 20.89 5.24
C LEU A 146 -10.63 21.03 3.75
N MET A 147 -10.38 19.95 3.01
CA MET A 147 -10.65 19.87 1.58
C MET A 147 -11.60 18.73 1.26
N THR A 148 -11.30 17.52 1.73
CA THR A 148 -12.04 16.31 1.37
C THR A 148 -13.47 16.35 1.91
N GLU A 149 -14.41 15.94 1.08
CA GLU A 149 -15.85 15.92 1.35
C GLU A 149 -16.37 14.48 1.33
N PRO A 150 -17.27 14.08 2.25
CA PRO A 150 -17.77 12.71 2.32
C PRO A 150 -18.72 12.34 1.18
N GLN A 151 -19.43 13.31 0.62
CA GLN A 151 -20.48 13.10 -0.38
C GLN A 151 -19.99 13.03 -1.83
N VAL A 152 -18.73 13.41 -2.09
CA VAL A 152 -18.14 13.44 -3.43
C VAL A 152 -16.77 12.78 -3.49
N ALA A 153 -16.42 12.26 -4.67
CA ALA A 153 -15.10 11.71 -4.95
C ALA A 153 -14.04 12.83 -5.02
N SER A 154 -13.53 13.21 -3.84
CA SER A 154 -12.62 14.34 -3.64
C SER A 154 -11.20 14.15 -4.18
N SER A 155 -10.88 12.96 -4.72
CA SER A 155 -9.64 12.72 -5.45
C SER A 155 -9.55 13.54 -6.73
N ASP A 156 -10.70 13.87 -7.31
CA ASP A 156 -10.82 14.94 -8.29
C ASP A 156 -11.29 16.21 -7.57
N ALA A 157 -10.39 17.18 -7.47
CA ALA A 157 -10.64 18.40 -6.72
C ALA A 157 -11.77 19.25 -7.33
N THR A 158 -12.11 19.10 -8.62
CA THR A 158 -13.21 19.86 -9.23
C THR A 158 -14.59 19.45 -8.68
N ASN A 159 -14.68 18.26 -8.07
CA ASN A 159 -15.91 17.74 -7.47
C ASN A 159 -16.26 18.34 -6.12
N ILE A 160 -15.36 19.08 -5.46
CA ILE A 160 -15.63 19.76 -4.19
C ILE A 160 -16.87 20.66 -4.36
N GLU A 161 -17.83 20.56 -3.44
CA GLU A 161 -19.17 21.17 -3.53
C GLU A 161 -19.51 22.13 -2.39
N MET A 162 -18.77 22.10 -1.27
CA MET A 162 -18.99 23.03 -0.16
C MET A 162 -19.10 24.47 -0.66
N SER A 163 -20.20 25.15 -0.35
CA SER A 163 -20.47 26.50 -0.82
C SER A 163 -19.78 27.53 0.08
N ILE A 164 -19.23 28.56 -0.56
CA ILE A 164 -18.67 29.75 0.08
C ILE A 164 -19.21 30.94 -0.68
N HIS A 165 -20.28 31.59 -0.20
CA HIS A 165 -20.84 32.76 -0.86
C HIS A 165 -20.62 34.01 -0.02
N ARG A 166 -20.49 35.15 -0.70
CA ARG A 166 -20.28 36.43 -0.04
C ARG A 166 -21.61 37.08 0.32
N GLU A 167 -21.75 37.53 1.56
CA GLU A 167 -22.86 38.35 2.04
C GLU A 167 -22.28 39.63 2.66
N GLY A 168 -22.32 40.74 1.92
CA GLY A 168 -21.74 42.01 2.37
C GLY A 168 -20.23 41.93 2.60
N ASN A 169 -19.81 42.08 3.86
CA ASN A 169 -18.41 42.03 4.31
C ASN A 169 -18.00 40.67 4.90
N GLU A 170 -18.82 39.64 4.74
CA GLU A 170 -18.54 38.28 5.21
C GLU A 170 -18.65 37.24 4.10
N TYR A 171 -17.97 36.11 4.28
CA TYR A 171 -18.27 34.85 3.59
C TYR A 171 -19.11 33.96 4.50
N VAL A 172 -20.10 33.29 3.91
CA VAL A 172 -20.95 32.29 4.56
C VAL A 172 -20.60 30.93 3.97
N LEU A 173 -20.26 29.99 4.84
CA LEU A 173 -19.77 28.66 4.49
C LEU A 173 -20.80 27.60 4.88
N ASN A 174 -21.15 26.72 3.94
CA ASN A 174 -22.07 25.60 4.17
C ASN A 174 -21.57 24.31 3.50
N GLY A 175 -21.57 23.21 4.26
CA GLY A 175 -21.20 21.89 3.75
C GLY A 175 -20.56 20.99 4.80
N GLN A 176 -19.94 19.91 4.35
CA GLN A 176 -19.26 18.94 5.22
C GLN A 176 -17.86 18.66 4.72
N LYS A 177 -16.93 18.45 5.65
CA LYS A 177 -15.55 18.05 5.41
C LYS A 177 -15.22 16.83 6.27
N TRP A 178 -14.38 15.94 5.77
CA TRP A 178 -13.91 14.79 6.55
C TRP A 178 -12.45 14.50 6.28
N TRP A 179 -11.84 13.64 7.10
CA TRP A 179 -10.38 13.45 7.14
C TRP A 179 -9.61 14.72 7.51
N SER A 180 -10.24 15.58 8.33
CA SER A 180 -9.69 16.83 8.84
C SER A 180 -8.67 16.52 9.94
N SER A 181 -7.45 16.21 9.54
CA SER A 181 -6.38 15.79 10.47
C SER A 181 -6.02 16.92 11.43
N GLY A 182 -5.91 16.61 12.73
CA GLY A 182 -5.62 17.59 13.78
C GLY A 182 -6.83 18.32 14.34
N ALA A 183 -8.04 18.09 13.81
CA ALA A 183 -9.26 18.75 14.29
C ALA A 183 -9.70 18.31 15.70
N GLY A 184 -9.20 17.17 16.19
CA GLY A 184 -9.48 16.70 17.56
C GLY A 184 -8.59 17.34 18.63
N ASP A 185 -7.47 17.96 18.23
CA ASP A 185 -6.52 18.53 19.17
C ASP A 185 -7.12 19.80 19.77
N PRO A 186 -7.20 19.94 21.11
CA PRO A 186 -7.79 21.12 21.75
C PRO A 186 -7.05 22.42 21.42
N ARG A 187 -5.80 22.34 20.93
CA ARG A 187 -5.01 23.49 20.49
C ARG A 187 -5.28 23.87 19.04
N CYS A 188 -6.08 23.09 18.29
CA CYS A 188 -6.43 23.37 16.90
C CYS A 188 -7.33 24.61 16.81
N SER A 189 -6.72 25.73 16.46
CA SER A 189 -7.38 27.05 16.54
C SER A 189 -7.86 27.57 15.19
N ILE A 190 -7.39 26.99 14.08
CA ILE A 190 -7.64 27.51 12.74
C ILE A 190 -7.80 26.38 11.72
N TYR A 191 -8.85 26.47 10.91
CA TYR A 191 -9.06 25.64 9.74
C TYR A 191 -8.72 26.40 8.47
N ILE A 192 -7.98 25.74 7.57
CA ILE A 192 -7.77 26.21 6.21
C ILE A 192 -8.75 25.42 5.32
N VAL A 193 -9.83 26.09 4.92
CA VAL A 193 -10.98 25.44 4.28
C VAL A 193 -11.01 25.75 2.79
N MET A 194 -11.19 24.71 1.97
CA MET A 194 -11.42 24.86 0.53
C MET A 194 -12.90 24.66 0.20
N GLY A 195 -13.47 25.54 -0.62
CA GLY A 195 -14.83 25.40 -1.14
C GLY A 195 -15.05 26.21 -2.42
N LYS A 196 -16.25 26.09 -3.00
CA LYS A 196 -16.66 26.79 -4.23
C LYS A 196 -17.15 28.20 -3.92
N THR A 197 -16.46 29.20 -4.46
CA THR A 197 -16.87 30.62 -4.40
C THR A 197 -17.60 31.06 -5.66
N ASP A 198 -17.29 30.45 -6.81
CA ASP A 198 -17.95 30.74 -8.08
C ASP A 198 -18.27 29.42 -8.80
N PRO A 199 -19.35 28.72 -8.43
CA PRO A 199 -19.71 27.44 -9.03
C PRO A 199 -20.06 27.54 -10.53
N ASN A 200 -20.31 28.75 -11.04
CA ASN A 200 -20.71 29.00 -12.41
C ASN A 200 -19.55 29.45 -13.30
N ASN A 201 -18.32 29.53 -12.76
CA ASN A 201 -17.15 29.87 -13.57
C ASN A 201 -16.97 28.86 -14.71
N LYS A 202 -16.69 29.34 -15.92
CA LYS A 202 -16.46 28.49 -17.10
C LYS A 202 -15.21 27.63 -16.94
N ASP A 203 -14.23 28.10 -16.18
CA ASP A 203 -13.03 27.35 -15.85
C ASP A 203 -13.23 26.63 -14.51
N PRO A 204 -13.36 25.29 -14.49
CA PRO A 204 -13.54 24.53 -13.24
C PRO A 204 -12.36 24.72 -12.26
N TYR A 205 -11.17 25.09 -12.75
CA TYR A 205 -10.00 25.34 -11.91
C TYR A 205 -10.02 26.71 -11.21
N GLN A 206 -10.99 27.57 -11.54
CA GLN A 206 -11.19 28.90 -10.94
C GLN A 206 -12.50 29.00 -10.13
N GLN A 207 -13.22 27.90 -9.93
CA GLN A 207 -14.47 27.90 -9.17
C GLN A 207 -14.28 27.94 -7.64
N GLN A 208 -13.05 27.65 -7.18
CA GLN A 208 -12.78 27.34 -5.78
C GLN A 208 -11.78 28.30 -5.16
N SER A 209 -11.96 28.54 -3.86
CA SER A 209 -11.09 29.41 -3.05
C SER A 209 -10.70 28.75 -1.73
N VAL A 210 -9.74 29.35 -1.04
CA VAL A 210 -9.30 28.94 0.29
C VAL A 210 -9.59 30.06 1.29
N VAL A 211 -10.22 29.70 2.40
CA VAL A 211 -10.65 30.63 3.46
C VAL A 211 -10.12 30.14 4.81
N LEU A 212 -9.62 31.07 5.62
CA LEU A 212 -9.22 30.83 7.01
C LEU A 212 -10.45 30.88 7.92
N VAL A 213 -10.70 29.84 8.71
CA VAL A 213 -11.88 29.75 9.58
C VAL A 213 -11.46 29.39 11.00
N PRO A 214 -11.55 30.31 11.98
CA PRO A 214 -11.28 30.00 13.38
C PRO A 214 -12.10 28.80 13.84
N ALA A 215 -11.48 27.85 14.55
CA ALA A 215 -12.11 26.56 14.89
C ALA A 215 -13.35 26.71 15.79
N ASN A 216 -13.45 27.81 16.54
CA ASN A 216 -14.57 28.14 17.43
C ASN A 216 -15.64 29.04 16.78
N THR A 217 -15.61 29.23 15.46
CA THR A 217 -16.62 30.04 14.76
C THR A 217 -18.00 29.37 14.90
N PRO A 218 -19.07 30.10 15.30
CA PRO A 218 -20.41 29.53 15.39
C PRO A 218 -20.87 28.85 14.10
N GLY A 219 -21.56 27.72 14.22
CA GLY A 219 -22.03 26.90 13.08
C GLY A 219 -21.08 25.76 12.68
N ILE A 220 -19.92 25.64 13.34
CA ILE A 220 -19.00 24.51 13.16
C ILE A 220 -19.37 23.39 14.15
N THR A 221 -19.51 22.17 13.64
CA THR A 221 -19.74 20.96 14.45
C THR A 221 -18.75 19.87 14.05
N ILE A 222 -17.94 19.38 14.99
CA ILE A 222 -17.19 18.13 14.83
C ILE A 222 -18.15 16.98 15.12
N ASN A 223 -18.64 16.29 14.09
CA ASN A 223 -19.64 15.23 14.24
C ASN A 223 -19.06 13.99 14.93
N ARG A 224 -17.82 13.63 14.57
CA ARG A 224 -17.09 12.47 15.09
C ARG A 224 -15.62 12.49 14.65
N MET A 225 -14.81 11.73 15.36
CA MET A 225 -13.46 11.36 14.94
C MET A 225 -13.47 10.04 14.14
N LEU A 226 -12.62 9.95 13.12
CA LEU A 226 -12.50 8.79 12.23
C LEU A 226 -11.38 7.86 12.72
N LYS A 227 -11.54 6.56 12.43
CA LYS A 227 -10.54 5.54 12.73
C LYS A 227 -9.83 5.05 11.47
N VAL A 228 -8.54 4.79 11.60
CA VAL A 228 -7.67 4.13 10.63
C VAL A 228 -7.33 2.75 11.19
N TYR A 229 -7.95 1.70 10.64
CA TYR A 229 -7.74 0.32 11.11
C TYR A 229 -7.92 0.12 12.63
N GLY A 230 -8.78 0.92 13.26
CA GLY A 230 -9.05 0.87 14.70
C GLY A 230 -8.31 1.92 15.54
N TYR A 231 -7.23 2.51 15.02
CA TYR A 231 -6.54 3.65 15.62
C TYR A 231 -7.29 4.95 15.32
N ASP A 232 -7.41 5.85 16.29
CA ASP A 232 -8.07 7.16 16.13
C ASP A 232 -7.11 8.34 16.21
N ASP A 233 -5.83 8.08 16.49
CA ASP A 233 -4.76 9.08 16.53
C ASP A 233 -5.02 10.22 17.53
N ALA A 234 -5.75 9.97 18.62
CA ALA A 234 -5.98 10.98 19.65
C ALA A 234 -4.66 11.52 20.27
N PRO A 235 -4.61 12.79 20.69
CA PRO A 235 -5.64 13.83 20.55
C PRO A 235 -5.73 14.42 19.14
N HIS A 236 -4.77 14.13 18.25
CA HIS A 236 -4.69 14.72 16.91
C HIS A 236 -5.93 14.39 16.06
N GLY A 237 -6.12 13.10 15.80
CA GLY A 237 -7.22 12.48 15.09
C GLY A 237 -7.59 13.06 13.72
N HIS A 238 -8.70 12.56 13.19
CA HIS A 238 -9.24 12.94 11.89
C HIS A 238 -10.74 13.27 11.99
N GLY A 239 -11.11 14.55 11.90
CA GLY A 239 -12.48 14.99 12.14
C GLY A 239 -13.39 14.94 10.90
N HIS A 240 -14.65 14.54 11.11
CA HIS A 240 -15.77 14.83 10.21
C HIS A 240 -16.49 16.09 10.72
N VAL A 241 -16.34 17.19 9.99
CA VAL A 241 -16.75 18.54 10.39
C VAL A 241 -17.89 19.04 9.49
N THR A 242 -18.96 19.57 10.08
CA THR A 242 -20.06 20.25 9.39
C THR A 242 -19.94 21.76 9.59
N PHE A 243 -20.24 22.51 8.53
CA PHE A 243 -20.37 23.96 8.52
C PHE A 243 -21.83 24.29 8.20
N GLU A 244 -22.51 24.93 9.14
CA GLU A 244 -23.88 25.41 9.00
C GLU A 244 -23.91 26.92 9.23
N ASN A 245 -24.04 27.68 8.14
CA ASN A 245 -24.05 29.15 8.14
C ASN A 245 -22.86 29.78 8.88
N VAL A 246 -21.68 29.19 8.72
CA VAL A 246 -20.45 29.68 9.34
C VAL A 246 -20.04 30.99 8.67
N ARG A 247 -19.93 32.07 9.44
CA ARG A 247 -19.64 33.42 8.94
C ARG A 247 -18.22 33.85 9.31
N VAL A 248 -17.47 34.32 8.32
CA VAL A 248 -16.12 34.89 8.52
C VAL A 248 -15.92 36.16 7.71
N PRO A 249 -15.10 37.12 8.16
CA PRO A 249 -14.84 38.34 7.41
C PRO A 249 -14.22 38.06 6.03
N VAL A 250 -14.49 38.91 5.03
CA VAL A 250 -13.87 38.79 3.69
C VAL A 250 -12.34 38.80 3.71
N SER A 251 -11.72 39.39 4.73
CA SER A 251 -10.27 39.40 4.94
C SER A 251 -9.69 38.01 5.26
N ASN A 252 -10.52 37.01 5.53
CA ASN A 252 -10.08 35.64 5.78
C ASN A 252 -9.81 34.85 4.49
N LEU A 253 -10.15 35.39 3.33
CA LEU A 253 -9.80 34.81 2.04
C LEU A 253 -8.27 34.82 1.85
N VAL A 254 -7.70 33.71 1.44
CA VAL A 254 -6.26 33.60 1.15
C VAL A 254 -6.03 33.92 -0.33
N LEU A 255 -5.12 34.86 -0.60
CA LEU A 255 -4.72 35.34 -1.94
C LEU A 255 -5.83 36.04 -2.76
N GLY A 256 -6.94 35.37 -3.04
CA GLY A 256 -8.04 35.88 -3.86
C GLY A 256 -9.04 34.82 -4.29
N GLU A 257 -10.20 35.26 -4.78
CA GLU A 257 -11.26 34.36 -5.24
C GLU A 257 -10.80 33.58 -6.49
N GLY A 258 -11.20 32.31 -6.59
CA GLY A 258 -10.84 31.41 -7.69
C GLY A 258 -9.39 30.92 -7.67
N ARG A 259 -8.61 31.27 -6.63
CA ARG A 259 -7.18 30.88 -6.51
C ARG A 259 -6.96 29.60 -5.71
N GLY A 260 -8.01 28.84 -5.41
CA GLY A 260 -7.93 27.64 -4.56
C GLY A 260 -7.01 26.55 -5.12
N PHE A 261 -7.12 26.24 -6.42
CA PHE A 261 -6.25 25.25 -7.07
C PHE A 261 -4.77 25.63 -7.02
N GLU A 262 -4.45 26.92 -7.21
CA GLU A 262 -3.07 27.40 -7.15
C GLU A 262 -2.46 27.21 -5.76
N ILE A 263 -3.20 27.60 -4.72
CA ILE A 263 -2.77 27.47 -3.32
C ILE A 263 -2.52 26.00 -2.98
N ILE A 264 -3.43 25.11 -3.38
CA ILE A 264 -3.34 23.68 -3.04
C ILE A 264 -2.22 22.99 -3.80
N GLN A 265 -2.01 23.29 -5.07
CA GLN A 265 -0.85 22.77 -5.80
C GLN A 265 0.47 23.28 -5.19
N GLY A 266 0.49 24.53 -4.73
CA GLY A 266 1.62 25.11 -4.00
C GLY A 266 1.93 24.39 -2.70
N ARG A 267 0.89 24.01 -1.94
CA ARG A 267 0.95 23.28 -0.65
C ARG A 267 1.37 21.82 -0.80
N LEU A 268 0.78 21.10 -1.75
CA LEU A 268 0.92 19.65 -1.86
C LEU A 268 2.27 19.20 -2.44
N GLY A 269 3.01 20.07 -3.13
CA GLY A 269 4.32 19.73 -3.70
C GLY A 269 5.34 19.31 -2.62
N PRO A 270 5.76 20.24 -1.73
CA PRO A 270 6.68 19.95 -0.63
C PRO A 270 6.13 18.89 0.35
N GLY A 271 4.83 18.99 0.70
CA GLY A 271 4.18 18.04 1.62
C GLY A 271 4.33 16.58 1.21
N ARG A 272 4.19 16.27 -0.09
CA ARG A 272 4.39 14.90 -0.63
C ARG A 272 5.80 14.38 -0.41
N ILE A 273 6.82 15.23 -0.57
CA ILE A 273 8.21 14.85 -0.33
C ILE A 273 8.49 14.68 1.17
N HIS A 274 7.92 15.53 2.03
CA HIS A 274 8.06 15.39 3.48
C HIS A 274 7.49 14.05 3.99
N HIS A 275 6.32 13.66 3.50
CA HIS A 275 5.73 12.35 3.80
C HIS A 275 6.54 11.19 3.24
N ALA A 276 7.06 11.31 2.02
CA ALA A 276 7.93 10.31 1.41
C ALA A 276 9.21 10.09 2.25
N MET A 277 9.90 11.16 2.64
CA MET A 277 11.11 11.06 3.47
C MET A 277 10.81 10.40 4.83
N ARG A 278 9.74 10.82 5.52
CA ARG A 278 9.34 10.18 6.79
C ARG A 278 9.01 8.69 6.62
N SER A 279 8.42 8.31 5.49
CA SER A 279 8.09 6.91 5.20
C SER A 279 9.35 6.05 5.02
N ILE A 280 10.45 6.60 4.49
CA ILE A 280 11.75 5.92 4.48
C ILE A 280 12.25 5.68 5.91
N GLY A 281 12.11 6.68 6.80
CA GLY A 281 12.40 6.55 8.22
C GLY A 281 11.64 5.40 8.90
N ALA A 282 10.33 5.34 8.65
CA ALA A 282 9.48 4.27 9.15
C ALA A 282 9.93 2.89 8.62
N ALA A 283 10.31 2.80 7.35
CA ALA A 283 10.82 1.56 6.75
C ALA A 283 12.16 1.11 7.38
N GLU A 284 13.08 2.04 7.64
CA GLU A 284 14.34 1.74 8.35
C GLU A 284 14.06 1.27 9.78
N ARG A 285 13.16 1.92 10.53
CA ARG A 285 12.79 1.46 11.89
C ARG A 285 12.18 0.07 11.86
N ALA A 286 11.30 -0.22 10.90
CA ALA A 286 10.71 -1.55 10.77
C ALA A 286 11.76 -2.62 10.43
N LEU A 287 12.76 -2.28 9.60
CA LEU A 287 13.89 -3.17 9.34
C LEU A 287 14.71 -3.41 10.62
N ASP A 288 14.96 -2.39 11.44
CA ASP A 288 15.64 -2.55 12.73
C ASP A 288 14.87 -3.48 13.67
N TRP A 289 13.54 -3.33 13.76
CA TRP A 289 12.67 -4.26 14.51
C TRP A 289 12.74 -5.69 13.95
N MET A 290 12.71 -5.85 12.63
CA MET A 290 12.87 -7.17 12.00
C MET A 290 14.23 -7.78 12.35
N LEU A 291 15.31 -7.01 12.29
CA LEU A 291 16.65 -7.46 12.64
C LEU A 291 16.75 -7.85 14.13
N LEU A 292 16.16 -7.08 15.04
CA LEU A 292 16.04 -7.44 16.45
C LEU A 292 15.37 -8.81 16.60
N ARG A 293 14.22 -9.00 15.96
CA ARG A 293 13.42 -10.23 16.07
C ARG A 293 14.11 -11.46 15.53
N VAL A 294 14.71 -11.36 14.35
CA VAL A 294 15.26 -12.54 13.66
C VAL A 294 16.54 -13.06 14.30
N ASN A 295 17.18 -12.21 15.12
CA ASN A 295 18.37 -12.52 15.92
C ASN A 295 18.05 -12.83 17.40
N ASP A 296 16.77 -12.85 17.81
CA ASP A 296 16.37 -13.18 19.18
C ASP A 296 16.58 -14.67 19.47
N GLU A 297 17.51 -14.97 20.38
CA GLU A 297 17.88 -16.33 20.78
C GLU A 297 16.73 -17.14 21.41
N SER A 298 15.69 -16.46 21.92
CA SER A 298 14.49 -17.09 22.48
C SER A 298 13.48 -17.55 21.41
N LYS A 299 13.69 -17.19 20.14
CA LYS A 299 12.72 -17.42 19.04
C LYS A 299 13.29 -18.40 18.02
N LYS A 300 13.12 -19.70 18.29
CA LYS A 300 13.66 -20.80 17.48
C LYS A 300 12.59 -21.74 16.90
N PRO A 301 11.72 -21.27 15.98
CA PRO A 301 10.77 -22.17 15.33
C PRO A 301 11.51 -23.26 14.57
N PHE A 302 11.06 -24.50 14.73
CA PHE A 302 11.69 -25.69 14.14
C PHE A 302 13.18 -25.84 14.54
N GLY A 303 13.54 -25.41 15.76
CA GLY A 303 14.87 -25.60 16.34
C GLY A 303 15.96 -24.66 15.79
N LYS A 304 15.60 -23.69 14.95
CA LYS A 304 16.53 -22.73 14.34
C LYS A 304 16.08 -21.30 14.56
N LEU A 305 17.02 -20.38 14.67
CA LEU A 305 16.74 -18.95 14.66
C LEU A 305 16.05 -18.56 13.35
N LEU A 306 15.20 -17.54 13.41
CA LEU A 306 14.52 -17.02 12.22
C LEU A 306 15.50 -16.65 11.09
N ARG A 307 16.66 -16.05 11.42
CA ARG A 307 17.72 -15.73 10.45
C ARG A 307 18.32 -16.94 9.72
N GLU A 308 18.12 -18.16 10.20
CA GLU A 308 18.62 -19.39 9.56
C GLU A 308 17.63 -19.97 8.53
N HIS A 309 16.41 -19.42 8.47
CA HIS A 309 15.44 -19.77 7.44
C HIS A 309 15.68 -18.89 6.21
N GLY A 310 15.98 -19.50 5.06
CA GLY A 310 16.41 -18.77 3.85
C GLY A 310 15.47 -17.64 3.40
N VAL A 311 14.15 -17.83 3.57
CA VAL A 311 13.13 -16.82 3.24
C VAL A 311 13.31 -15.53 4.06
N ILE A 312 13.70 -15.63 5.33
CA ILE A 312 13.91 -14.47 6.20
C ILE A 312 15.14 -13.65 5.76
N LEU A 313 16.24 -14.32 5.42
CA LEU A 313 17.43 -13.64 4.88
C LEU A 313 17.13 -12.96 3.55
N GLU A 314 16.34 -13.61 2.67
CA GLU A 314 15.89 -13.01 1.42
C GLU A 314 15.06 -11.75 1.67
N TRP A 315 14.15 -11.76 2.65
CA TRP A 315 13.36 -10.58 3.01
C TRP A 315 14.19 -9.43 3.55
N ILE A 316 15.21 -9.70 4.38
CA ILE A 316 16.16 -8.68 4.85
C ILE A 316 16.87 -8.03 3.65
N ALA A 317 17.38 -8.85 2.73
CA ALA A 317 18.06 -8.36 1.53
C ALA A 317 17.13 -7.54 0.63
N LYS A 318 15.91 -8.02 0.36
CA LYS A 318 14.90 -7.30 -0.41
C LYS A 318 14.51 -5.98 0.25
N SER A 319 14.29 -5.97 1.56
CA SER A 319 13.95 -4.74 2.28
C SER A 319 15.06 -3.69 2.19
N ARG A 320 16.34 -4.08 2.31
CA ARG A 320 17.46 -3.15 2.11
C ARG A 320 17.50 -2.59 0.69
N LEU A 321 17.39 -3.45 -0.33
CA LEU A 321 17.36 -3.02 -1.73
C LEU A 321 16.21 -2.04 -2.03
N GLU A 322 15.02 -2.37 -1.55
CA GLU A 322 13.82 -1.56 -1.77
C GLU A 322 13.91 -0.20 -1.06
N ILE A 323 14.36 -0.17 0.21
CA ILE A 323 14.56 1.07 0.97
C ILE A 323 15.58 1.98 0.26
N ASP A 324 16.72 1.43 -0.16
CA ASP A 324 17.78 2.23 -0.78
C ASP A 324 17.33 2.76 -2.15
N ALA A 325 16.64 1.96 -2.96
CA ALA A 325 16.06 2.40 -4.22
C ALA A 325 15.01 3.51 -4.02
N ALA A 326 14.12 3.34 -3.04
CA ALA A 326 13.09 4.30 -2.69
C ALA A 326 13.70 5.64 -2.19
N ARG A 327 14.76 5.57 -1.37
CA ARG A 327 15.51 6.73 -0.90
C ARG A 327 16.12 7.50 -2.06
N LEU A 328 16.77 6.83 -3.01
CA LEU A 328 17.38 7.51 -4.16
C LEU A 328 16.33 8.25 -5.02
N ILE A 329 15.13 7.70 -5.14
CA ILE A 329 14.04 8.33 -5.90
C ILE A 329 13.57 9.63 -5.24
N VAL A 330 13.37 9.65 -3.91
CA VAL A 330 12.96 10.89 -3.23
C VAL A 330 14.08 11.92 -3.14
N LEU A 331 15.34 11.49 -3.00
CA LEU A 331 16.49 12.41 -3.05
C LEU A 331 16.60 13.07 -4.42
N ASN A 332 16.36 12.32 -5.51
CA ASN A 332 16.31 12.90 -6.85
C ASN A 332 15.18 13.93 -7.00
N ALA A 333 14.00 13.65 -6.43
CA ALA A 333 12.90 14.62 -6.41
C ALA A 333 13.28 15.89 -5.65
N ALA A 334 13.86 15.76 -4.45
CA ALA A 334 14.30 16.88 -3.63
C ALA A 334 15.39 17.72 -4.32
N ILE A 335 16.41 17.08 -4.88
CA ILE A 335 17.47 17.74 -5.66
C ILE A 335 16.88 18.51 -6.84
N LYS A 336 15.95 17.91 -7.58
CA LYS A 336 15.33 18.58 -8.73
C LYS A 336 14.44 19.75 -8.31
N MET A 337 13.80 19.67 -7.15
CA MET A 337 13.06 20.80 -6.57
C MET A 337 14.00 21.94 -6.19
N ASP A 338 15.15 21.64 -5.59
CA ASP A 338 16.15 22.64 -5.24
C ASP A 338 16.74 23.33 -6.48
N ASP A 339 17.09 22.56 -7.51
CA ASP A 339 17.72 23.08 -8.73
C ASP A 339 16.72 23.80 -9.66
N LEU A 340 15.50 23.27 -9.81
CA LEU A 340 14.57 23.68 -10.88
C LEU A 340 13.19 24.14 -10.38
N GLY A 341 12.92 24.05 -9.08
CA GLY A 341 11.64 24.34 -8.47
C GLY A 341 10.59 23.21 -8.61
N PRO A 342 9.55 23.21 -7.75
CA PRO A 342 8.58 22.11 -7.64
C PRO A 342 7.78 21.84 -8.91
N LYS A 343 7.46 22.88 -9.70
CA LYS A 343 6.72 22.72 -10.97
C LYS A 343 7.49 21.89 -12.00
N LYS A 344 8.81 21.97 -12.03
CA LYS A 344 9.66 21.18 -12.94
C LYS A 344 9.99 19.79 -12.41
N ALA A 345 9.71 19.53 -11.14
CA ALA A 345 9.94 18.25 -10.46
C ALA A 345 8.66 17.40 -10.30
N LEU A 346 7.53 17.78 -10.92
CA LEU A 346 6.24 17.10 -10.73
C LEU A 346 6.29 15.59 -11.01
N LYS A 347 7.06 15.16 -12.02
CA LYS A 347 7.23 13.74 -12.35
C LYS A 347 7.91 13.00 -11.20
N GLU A 348 9.01 13.52 -10.70
CA GLU A 348 9.80 12.93 -9.62
C GLU A 348 9.04 12.94 -8.29
N ILE A 349 8.29 14.00 -8.00
CA ILE A 349 7.41 14.09 -6.82
C ILE A 349 6.32 13.00 -6.89
N ALA A 350 5.70 12.81 -8.06
CA ALA A 350 4.69 11.76 -8.26
C ALA A 350 5.28 10.35 -8.14
N GLN A 351 6.51 10.12 -8.65
CA GLN A 351 7.23 8.86 -8.47
C GLN A 351 7.46 8.54 -7.00
N ALA A 352 7.96 9.52 -6.24
CA ALA A 352 8.19 9.38 -4.80
C ALA A 352 6.87 9.10 -4.05
N LYS A 353 5.82 9.87 -4.33
CA LYS A 353 4.50 9.73 -3.68
C LYS A 353 3.86 8.35 -3.85
N VAL A 354 4.11 7.68 -4.97
CA VAL A 354 3.56 6.34 -5.23
C VAL A 354 4.46 5.25 -4.66
N LEU A 355 5.74 5.25 -5.02
CA LEU A 355 6.63 4.12 -4.73
C LEU A 355 6.91 3.98 -3.23
N ILE A 356 7.12 5.08 -2.54
CA ILE A 356 7.74 5.04 -1.21
C ILE A 356 6.77 4.52 -0.14
N PRO A 357 5.50 4.96 -0.08
CA PRO A 357 4.53 4.32 0.82
C PRO A 357 4.37 2.83 0.54
N GLN A 358 4.43 2.38 -0.72
CA GLN A 358 4.34 0.96 -1.08
C GLN A 358 5.55 0.16 -0.60
N THR A 359 6.75 0.72 -0.78
CA THR A 359 7.99 0.14 -0.24
C THR A 359 7.92 0.06 1.29
N ALA A 360 7.56 1.14 1.97
CA ALA A 360 7.48 1.17 3.43
C ALA A 360 6.48 0.14 3.96
N LEU A 361 5.29 0.03 3.37
CA LEU A 361 4.31 -1.02 3.73
C LEU A 361 4.86 -2.42 3.56
N THR A 362 5.55 -2.68 2.45
CA THR A 362 6.12 -4.01 2.16
C THR A 362 7.18 -4.40 3.20
N VAL A 363 8.03 -3.45 3.59
CA VAL A 363 9.06 -3.66 4.61
C VAL A 363 8.43 -3.85 5.99
N ILE A 364 7.46 -3.00 6.36
CA ILE A 364 6.76 -3.10 7.64
C ILE A 364 6.01 -4.43 7.74
N ASP A 365 5.33 -4.87 6.68
CA ASP A 365 4.60 -6.13 6.65
C ASP A 365 5.53 -7.35 6.82
N ARG A 366 6.72 -7.34 6.22
CA ARG A 366 7.76 -8.37 6.48
C ARG A 366 8.20 -8.37 7.95
N ALA A 367 8.34 -7.20 8.56
CA ALA A 367 8.67 -7.09 9.98
C ALA A 367 7.53 -7.63 10.85
N VAL A 368 6.27 -7.27 10.58
CA VAL A 368 5.07 -7.82 11.25
C VAL A 368 5.09 -9.35 11.17
N GLN A 369 5.33 -9.90 9.98
CA GLN A 369 5.37 -11.34 9.76
C GLN A 369 6.49 -12.03 10.56
N ALA A 370 7.67 -11.40 10.69
CA ALA A 370 8.77 -11.93 11.49
C ALA A 370 8.43 -12.01 13.01
N PHE A 371 7.58 -11.09 13.49
CA PHE A 371 7.07 -11.11 14.87
C PHE A 371 5.91 -12.09 15.09
N GLY A 372 5.24 -12.54 14.02
CA GLY A 372 4.04 -13.38 14.13
C GLY A 372 2.91 -12.64 14.83
N GLY A 373 2.23 -13.27 15.78
CA GLY A 373 1.12 -12.64 16.51
C GLY A 373 1.49 -11.35 17.24
N ALA A 374 2.75 -11.20 17.68
CA ALA A 374 3.22 -9.97 18.33
C ALA A 374 3.36 -8.79 17.36
N GLY A 375 3.46 -9.04 16.05
CA GLY A 375 3.61 -7.99 15.04
C GLY A 375 2.33 -7.19 14.80
N VAL A 376 1.18 -7.74 15.20
CA VAL A 376 -0.14 -7.12 15.03
C VAL A 376 -0.74 -6.60 16.35
N CYS A 377 0.01 -6.65 17.46
CA CYS A 377 -0.42 -6.15 18.77
C CYS A 377 0.45 -5.00 19.25
N GLN A 378 0.03 -4.39 20.36
CA GLN A 378 0.63 -3.21 20.99
C GLN A 378 2.05 -3.41 21.55
N ASP A 379 2.52 -4.66 21.64
CA ASP A 379 3.88 -4.96 22.12
C ASP A 379 4.97 -4.51 21.13
N THR A 380 4.57 -4.15 19.90
CA THR A 380 5.47 -3.58 18.89
C THR A 380 4.79 -2.37 18.22
N PRO A 381 5.58 -1.39 17.71
CA PRO A 381 5.00 -0.26 16.99
C PRO A 381 4.54 -0.62 15.57
N LEU A 382 4.76 -1.86 15.12
CA LEU A 382 4.66 -2.25 13.70
C LEU A 382 3.23 -2.14 13.15
N ALA A 383 2.23 -2.54 13.94
CA ALA A 383 0.82 -2.46 13.53
C ALA A 383 0.37 -1.00 13.30
N TYR A 384 0.74 -0.11 14.23
CA TYR A 384 0.46 1.31 14.12
C TYR A 384 1.22 1.95 12.94
N MET A 385 2.51 1.64 12.79
CA MET A 385 3.33 2.09 11.66
C MET A 385 2.71 1.67 10.32
N TRP A 386 2.26 0.43 10.19
CA TRP A 386 1.63 -0.07 8.96
C TRP A 386 0.34 0.70 8.67
N ALA A 387 -0.54 0.85 9.67
CA ALA A 387 -1.80 1.57 9.55
C ALA A 387 -1.57 3.03 9.13
N GLY A 388 -0.62 3.71 9.77
CA GLY A 388 -0.23 5.09 9.44
C GLY A 388 0.27 5.24 8.00
N ILE A 389 1.24 4.41 7.57
CA ILE A 389 1.75 4.46 6.19
C ILE A 389 0.67 4.08 5.17
N ARG A 390 -0.26 3.19 5.51
CA ARG A 390 -1.33 2.78 4.59
C ARG A 390 -2.21 3.96 4.19
N THR A 391 -2.42 4.94 5.08
CA THR A 391 -3.15 6.17 4.75
C THR A 391 -2.45 6.99 3.67
N LEU A 392 -1.12 6.97 3.59
CA LEU A 392 -0.33 7.78 2.65
C LEU A 392 -0.45 7.33 1.19
N ARG A 393 -1.06 6.16 0.94
CA ARG A 393 -1.49 5.75 -0.41
C ARG A 393 -2.80 6.42 -0.86
N LEU A 394 -3.45 7.16 0.04
CA LEU A 394 -4.72 7.87 -0.18
C LEU A 394 -4.56 9.38 0.05
N ALA A 395 -3.94 9.75 1.16
CA ALA A 395 -3.65 11.14 1.52
C ALA A 395 -2.80 11.83 0.44
N ASP A 396 -3.00 13.15 0.26
CA ASP A 396 -2.34 13.99 -0.75
C ASP A 396 -2.46 13.49 -2.21
N GLY A 397 -3.51 12.71 -2.48
CA GLY A 397 -3.84 12.13 -3.77
C GLY A 397 -3.58 10.62 -3.80
N PRO A 398 -4.57 9.79 -4.19
CA PRO A 398 -4.39 8.35 -4.33
C PRO A 398 -3.33 7.97 -5.36
N ASP A 399 -2.69 6.82 -5.17
CA ASP A 399 -1.67 6.29 -6.09
C ASP A 399 -2.14 6.30 -7.54
N GLU A 400 -3.40 5.91 -7.77
CA GLU A 400 -3.99 5.78 -9.10
C GLU A 400 -4.09 7.11 -9.84
N VAL A 401 -4.34 8.22 -9.14
CA VAL A 401 -4.38 9.56 -9.73
C VAL A 401 -2.99 9.98 -10.20
N HIS A 402 -1.97 9.72 -9.39
CA HIS A 402 -0.58 10.01 -9.74
C HIS A 402 -0.09 9.15 -10.91
N LEU A 403 -0.40 7.85 -10.89
CA LEU A 403 -0.06 6.91 -11.96
C LEU A 403 -0.76 7.25 -13.27
N GLN A 404 -2.04 7.59 -13.24
CA GLN A 404 -2.79 7.97 -14.44
C GLN A 404 -2.19 9.21 -15.09
N GLN A 405 -1.90 10.25 -14.30
CA GLN A 405 -1.31 11.48 -14.82
C GLN A 405 0.11 11.25 -15.37
N MET A 406 0.93 10.48 -14.66
CA MET A 406 2.28 10.13 -15.12
C MET A 406 2.25 9.31 -16.40
N GLY A 407 1.40 8.28 -16.48
CA GLY A 407 1.25 7.42 -17.66
C GLY A 407 0.76 8.19 -18.88
N ARG A 408 -0.25 9.06 -18.72
CA ARG A 408 -0.73 9.95 -19.79
C ARG A 408 0.39 10.84 -20.32
N ASN A 409 1.20 11.43 -19.44
CA ASN A 409 2.28 12.32 -19.85
C ASN A 409 3.44 11.57 -20.52
N GLU A 410 3.83 10.41 -19.99
CA GLU A 410 4.89 9.59 -20.58
C GLU A 410 4.49 9.08 -21.97
N ASN A 411 3.23 8.69 -22.16
CA ASN A 411 2.72 8.18 -23.45
C ASN A 411 2.73 9.23 -24.57
N LYS A 412 2.78 10.54 -24.27
CA LYS A 412 2.92 11.60 -25.29
C LYS A 412 4.19 11.46 -26.12
N ARG A 413 5.23 10.78 -25.60
CA ARG A 413 6.47 10.45 -26.34
C ARG A 413 6.28 9.40 -27.43
N GLY A 414 5.11 8.76 -27.54
CA GLY A 414 4.85 7.64 -28.45
C GLY A 414 5.14 7.96 -29.92
N ALA A 415 4.77 9.16 -30.39
CA ALA A 415 5.03 9.57 -31.77
C ALA A 415 6.53 9.69 -32.07
N GLU A 416 7.28 10.35 -31.18
CA GLU A 416 8.74 10.51 -31.28
C GLU A 416 9.47 9.17 -31.21
N ALA A 417 9.09 8.32 -30.25
CA ALA A 417 9.66 6.99 -30.09
C ALA A 417 9.42 6.13 -31.33
N THR A 418 8.20 6.19 -31.89
CA THR A 418 7.85 5.48 -33.13
C THR A 418 8.70 5.94 -34.30
N ALA A 419 8.79 7.25 -34.54
CA ALA A 419 9.60 7.81 -35.60
C ALA A 419 11.09 7.44 -35.46
N THR A 420 11.62 7.48 -34.25
CA THR A 420 13.02 7.10 -33.97
C THR A 420 13.27 5.63 -34.26
N ILE A 421 12.42 4.73 -33.77
CA ILE A 421 12.54 3.28 -34.01
C ILE A 421 12.38 2.95 -35.50
N GLN A 422 11.46 3.60 -36.20
CA GLN A 422 11.27 3.41 -37.65
C GLN A 422 12.51 3.86 -38.43
N ARG A 423 13.09 5.03 -38.11
CA ARG A 423 14.36 5.48 -38.73
C ARG A 423 15.50 4.51 -38.46
N GLN A 424 15.62 3.99 -37.23
CA GLN A 424 16.64 2.99 -36.89
C GLN A 424 16.46 1.68 -37.68
N ARG A 425 15.21 1.24 -37.90
CA ARG A 425 14.90 0.06 -38.73
C ARG A 425 15.28 0.29 -40.18
N ALA A 426 14.90 1.43 -40.77
CA ALA A 426 15.28 1.78 -42.13
C ALA A 426 16.81 1.85 -42.29
N LYS A 427 17.52 2.46 -41.33
CA LYS A 427 19.00 2.48 -41.35
C LYS A 427 19.60 1.10 -41.22
N THR A 428 19.00 0.22 -40.41
CA THR A 428 19.43 -1.17 -40.29
C THR A 428 19.32 -1.89 -41.64
N GLU A 429 18.22 -1.71 -42.38
CA GLU A 429 18.03 -2.31 -43.71
C GLU A 429 19.06 -1.81 -44.72
N GLU A 430 19.36 -0.50 -44.72
CA GLU A 430 20.43 0.09 -45.54
C GLU A 430 21.80 -0.53 -45.22
N LEU A 431 22.13 -0.68 -43.93
CA LEU A 431 23.39 -1.28 -43.49
C LEU A 431 23.48 -2.76 -43.85
N LEU A 432 22.42 -3.55 -43.63
CA LEU A 432 22.38 -4.97 -44.01
C LEU A 432 22.69 -5.14 -45.51
N LYS A 433 22.07 -4.30 -46.35
CA LYS A 433 22.33 -4.28 -47.79
C LYS A 433 23.77 -3.86 -48.11
N ALA A 434 24.29 -2.80 -47.48
CA ALA A 434 25.63 -2.30 -47.71
C ALA A 434 26.73 -3.32 -47.36
N TYR A 435 26.51 -4.13 -46.32
CA TYR A 435 27.44 -5.18 -45.88
C TYR A 435 27.15 -6.56 -46.49
N GLY A 436 26.10 -6.71 -47.32
CA GLY A 436 25.74 -7.99 -47.95
C GLY A 436 25.34 -9.08 -46.95
N VAL A 437 24.80 -8.70 -45.80
CA VAL A 437 24.42 -9.61 -44.71
C VAL A 437 22.91 -9.62 -44.50
N GLU A 438 22.36 -10.80 -44.18
CA GLU A 438 20.93 -10.97 -43.92
C GLU A 438 20.68 -11.34 -42.45
N ARG A 439 19.55 -10.88 -41.89
CA ARG A 439 19.09 -11.32 -40.58
C ARG A 439 18.59 -12.77 -40.65
N LYS A 440 19.40 -13.71 -40.15
CA LYS A 440 18.96 -15.10 -39.94
C LYS A 440 18.07 -15.18 -38.71
N GLN A 441 16.87 -15.74 -38.86
CA GLN A 441 16.03 -16.08 -37.72
C GLN A 441 16.59 -17.34 -37.04
N PRO A 442 16.74 -17.36 -35.70
CA PRO A 442 17.12 -18.56 -34.98
C PRO A 442 16.17 -19.72 -35.33
N GLY A 443 16.72 -20.91 -35.61
CA GLY A 443 15.94 -22.11 -35.91
C GLY A 443 15.42 -22.22 -37.34
N ALA A 444 15.63 -21.24 -38.23
CA ALA A 444 15.17 -21.28 -39.62
C ALA A 444 15.74 -22.45 -40.46
N THR A 445 16.81 -23.08 -40.01
CA THR A 445 17.47 -24.22 -40.67
C THR A 445 17.23 -25.56 -39.95
N ILE A 446 16.46 -25.59 -38.86
CA ILE A 446 16.12 -26.84 -38.18
C ILE A 446 15.16 -27.63 -39.07
N LYS A 447 15.67 -28.68 -39.71
CA LYS A 447 14.86 -29.68 -40.41
C LYS A 447 14.69 -30.88 -39.49
N HIS A 448 13.46 -31.22 -39.13
CA HIS A 448 13.17 -32.52 -38.57
C HIS A 448 13.16 -33.54 -39.72
N ASN A 449 14.01 -34.56 -39.65
CA ASN A 449 13.99 -35.66 -40.61
C ASN A 449 12.65 -36.40 -40.53
N ALA A 450 11.75 -36.13 -41.47
CA ALA A 450 10.56 -36.93 -41.70
C ALA A 450 10.95 -38.25 -42.39
N LYS A 451 11.64 -39.14 -41.66
CA LYS A 451 11.82 -40.56 -42.00
C LYS A 451 12.26 -41.33 -40.75
N LEU A 452 11.36 -41.43 -39.78
CA LEU A 452 11.26 -42.65 -38.98
C LEU A 452 10.11 -43.44 -39.62
N GLN A 453 10.42 -44.23 -40.64
CA GLN A 453 9.52 -45.29 -41.07
C GLN A 453 9.48 -46.30 -39.93
N PHE A 454 8.46 -46.21 -39.08
CA PHE A 454 8.10 -47.33 -38.22
C PHE A 454 7.50 -48.40 -39.12
N THR A 455 8.28 -49.42 -39.46
CA THR A 455 7.72 -50.68 -39.94
C THR A 455 7.02 -51.34 -38.76
N GLU A 456 5.70 -51.23 -38.69
CA GLU A 456 4.89 -52.12 -37.85
C GLU A 456 5.06 -53.54 -38.37
N LYS A 457 5.89 -54.34 -37.70
CA LYS A 457 5.67 -55.79 -37.67
C LYS A 457 4.55 -56.04 -36.68
N GLN A 458 3.36 -56.35 -37.18
CA GLN A 458 2.34 -57.02 -36.38
C GLN A 458 2.85 -58.43 -36.08
N GLU A 459 3.38 -58.62 -34.87
CA GLU A 459 3.37 -59.93 -34.23
C GLU A 459 2.26 -59.90 -33.18
N GLU A 460 1.26 -60.77 -33.38
CA GLU A 460 0.19 -60.99 -32.41
C GLU A 460 0.77 -61.56 -31.12
N GLY A 461 0.55 -60.83 -30.02
CA GLY A 461 0.69 -61.36 -28.67
C GLY A 461 2.06 -61.20 -28.02
N SER A 462 2.42 -60.00 -27.59
CA SER A 462 3.13 -59.74 -26.33
C SER A 462 3.39 -58.23 -26.13
N SER A 463 3.58 -57.81 -24.88
CA SER A 463 3.72 -56.42 -24.42
C SER A 463 4.64 -55.56 -25.28
N CYS A 464 4.13 -54.43 -25.76
CA CYS A 464 4.91 -53.43 -26.48
C CYS A 464 5.96 -52.82 -25.53
N THR A 465 7.23 -53.15 -25.76
CA THR A 465 8.37 -52.59 -25.04
C THR A 465 9.05 -51.60 -25.95
N VAL A 466 9.01 -50.31 -25.61
CA VAL A 466 9.73 -49.28 -26.36
C VAL A 466 11.15 -49.19 -25.81
N VAL A 467 12.11 -49.61 -26.63
CA VAL A 467 13.54 -49.49 -26.35
C VAL A 467 14.07 -48.27 -27.10
N VAL A 468 14.56 -47.28 -26.36
CA VAL A 468 15.24 -46.12 -26.96
C VAL A 468 16.74 -46.26 -26.67
N PRO A 469 17.59 -46.54 -27.67
CA PRO A 469 19.03 -46.57 -27.47
C PRO A 469 19.54 -45.15 -27.32
N PHE A 470 20.37 -44.92 -26.30
CA PHE A 470 21.10 -43.67 -26.13
C PHE A 470 22.60 -43.97 -26.21
N HIS A 471 23.34 -43.16 -26.97
CA HIS A 471 24.80 -43.25 -27.04
C HIS A 471 25.40 -42.04 -26.34
N CYS A 472 26.22 -42.28 -25.33
CA CYS A 472 26.95 -41.24 -24.59
C CYS A 472 28.35 -41.12 -25.22
N PRO A 473 28.80 -39.93 -25.66
CA PRO A 473 30.01 -39.83 -26.50
C PRO A 473 31.33 -40.15 -25.79
N ASP A 474 31.34 -40.28 -24.46
CA ASP A 474 32.57 -40.30 -23.66
C ASP A 474 32.85 -41.65 -22.96
N ASP A 475 31.99 -42.66 -23.12
CA ASP A 475 32.25 -44.03 -22.64
C ASP A 475 31.53 -45.01 -23.59
N ASP A 476 32.26 -45.98 -24.16
CA ASP A 476 31.77 -47.04 -25.06
C ASP A 476 30.84 -48.06 -24.34
N ALA A 477 29.81 -47.57 -23.65
CA ALA A 477 28.80 -48.38 -22.97
C ALA A 477 27.39 -48.01 -23.47
N LEU A 478 26.70 -49.00 -24.00
CA LEU A 478 25.31 -48.89 -24.47
C LEU A 478 24.36 -49.00 -23.25
N PHE A 479 23.64 -47.93 -22.92
CA PHE A 479 22.60 -47.97 -21.89
C PHE A 479 21.21 -48.08 -22.54
N VAL A 480 20.44 -49.08 -22.08
CA VAL A 480 19.09 -49.36 -22.57
C VAL A 480 18.07 -48.89 -21.54
N LEU A 481 17.28 -47.86 -21.89
CA LEU A 481 16.13 -47.44 -21.09
C LEU A 481 14.89 -48.23 -21.55
N VAL A 482 14.34 -49.06 -20.67
CA VAL A 482 13.12 -49.83 -20.91
C VAL A 482 11.93 -49.06 -20.34
N LEU A 483 11.06 -48.53 -21.21
CA LEU A 483 9.78 -47.94 -20.81
C LEU A 483 8.66 -48.99 -20.97
N LEU A 484 8.11 -49.44 -19.84
CA LEU A 484 6.93 -50.30 -19.80
C LEU A 484 5.65 -49.44 -19.86
N THR A 485 4.93 -49.49 -20.97
CA THR A 485 3.57 -48.93 -21.07
C THR A 485 2.53 -49.99 -20.70
N ALA A 486 1.78 -49.76 -19.62
CA ALA A 486 0.61 -50.57 -19.27
C ALA A 486 -0.55 -50.24 -20.22
N THR A 487 -1.05 -51.25 -20.95
CA THR A 487 -2.23 -51.11 -21.81
C THR A 487 -3.52 -51.15 -20.97
N ARG A 488 -4.32 -50.07 -21.04
CA ARG A 488 -5.70 -50.03 -20.55
C ARG A 488 -6.62 -50.70 -21.59
N ARG A 489 -7.32 -51.77 -21.23
CA ARG A 489 -8.44 -52.31 -22.03
C ARG A 489 -9.67 -51.40 -21.89
N ASN A 490 -10.31 -51.13 -23.03
CA ASN A 490 -11.49 -50.28 -23.21
C ASN A 490 -12.71 -50.72 -22.40
N GLY A 491 -13.39 -49.74 -21.81
CA GLY A 491 -14.73 -49.86 -21.23
C GLY A 491 -15.35 -48.50 -20.92
N ARG A 492 -16.08 -47.94 -21.91
CA ARG A 492 -17.10 -46.87 -21.91
C ARG A 492 -16.92 -45.61 -21.05
N ALA A 493 -16.98 -44.47 -21.75
CA ALA A 493 -16.99 -43.11 -21.23
C ALA A 493 -18.28 -42.75 -20.48
N GLN A 494 -18.13 -42.03 -19.35
CA GLN A 494 -19.09 -41.02 -18.90
C GLN A 494 -18.33 -39.77 -18.46
N ARG A 495 -18.82 -38.62 -18.91
CA ARG A 495 -18.31 -37.27 -18.63
C ARG A 495 -18.39 -36.98 -17.13
N ALA A 496 -17.31 -36.46 -16.54
CA ALA A 496 -17.38 -35.72 -15.29
C ALA A 496 -16.38 -34.55 -15.32
N ALA A 497 -16.91 -33.35 -15.11
CA ALA A 497 -16.18 -32.10 -15.05
C ALA A 497 -15.21 -32.09 -13.86
N SER A 498 -14.03 -31.54 -14.07
CA SER A 498 -13.03 -31.27 -13.05
C SER A 498 -13.49 -30.16 -12.11
N HIS A 499 -13.83 -30.52 -10.87
CA HIS A 499 -13.77 -29.64 -9.71
C HIS A 499 -12.87 -30.33 -8.68
N CYS A 500 -11.66 -29.80 -8.48
CA CYS A 500 -10.77 -30.21 -7.41
C CYS A 500 -11.10 -29.39 -6.15
N GLY A 501 -11.73 -30.05 -5.18
CA GLY A 501 -11.76 -29.64 -3.78
C GLY A 501 -11.32 -30.84 -2.91
N PRO A 502 -10.68 -30.62 -1.74
CA PRO A 502 -10.06 -31.69 -0.96
C PRO A 502 -11.09 -32.35 -0.04
N ALA A 503 -11.04 -33.68 0.09
CA ALA A 503 -11.78 -34.40 1.11
C ALA A 503 -10.95 -35.54 1.72
N HIS A 504 -10.64 -35.34 3.01
CA HIS A 504 -10.60 -36.26 4.13
C HIS A 504 -10.26 -37.75 3.93
N ILE A 505 -9.20 -38.16 4.62
CA ILE A 505 -8.91 -39.53 5.06
C ILE A 505 -9.72 -39.83 6.34
N PRO A 506 -10.48 -40.93 6.43
CA PRO A 506 -10.93 -41.46 7.71
C PRO A 506 -9.98 -42.57 8.20
N ALA A 507 -9.70 -42.51 9.50
CA ALA A 507 -9.05 -43.57 10.27
C ALA A 507 -9.97 -44.78 10.44
N ALA A 508 -9.39 -45.98 10.46
CA ALA A 508 -10.03 -47.18 10.96
C ALA A 508 -9.05 -47.96 11.87
N ASN A 509 -9.44 -48.14 13.13
CA ASN A 509 -8.88 -49.09 14.08
C ASN A 509 -9.35 -50.51 13.74
N GLY A 510 -8.51 -51.52 14.02
CA GLY A 510 -8.92 -52.92 14.02
C GLY A 510 -7.75 -53.87 14.23
N ALA A 511 -7.64 -54.39 15.45
CA ALA A 511 -6.67 -55.39 15.89
C ALA A 511 -6.90 -56.78 15.28
N ALA A 512 -5.82 -57.56 15.04
CA ALA A 512 -5.77 -59.00 15.26
C ALA A 512 -4.36 -59.60 15.05
N HIS A 513 -3.81 -60.10 16.16
CA HIS A 513 -3.04 -61.34 16.38
C HIS A 513 -1.82 -61.79 15.54
N HIS A 514 -0.73 -62.01 16.30
CA HIS A 514 0.24 -63.12 16.30
C HIS A 514 0.84 -63.66 14.99
N HIS A 515 2.16 -63.56 14.84
CA HIS A 515 3.09 -64.63 15.24
C HIS A 515 4.56 -64.17 15.17
N LEU A 516 5.31 -64.48 16.24
CA LEU A 516 6.77 -64.48 16.27
C LEU A 516 7.33 -65.60 15.38
N ALA A 517 8.46 -65.34 14.71
CA ALA A 517 9.58 -66.29 14.62
C ALA A 517 10.85 -65.61 14.09
N THR A 518 11.82 -65.42 15.00
CA THR A 518 13.25 -65.25 14.75
C THR A 518 13.86 -66.52 14.15
N VAL A 519 14.70 -66.39 13.10
CA VAL A 519 15.82 -67.31 12.82
C VAL A 519 17.02 -66.52 12.31
N SER A 520 18.18 -66.79 12.90
CA SER A 520 19.50 -66.22 12.62
C SER A 520 20.36 -67.10 11.71
N SER A 521 21.35 -66.45 11.06
CA SER A 521 22.61 -67.02 10.52
C SER A 521 22.46 -67.81 9.20
N THR A 522 23.37 -67.81 8.21
CA THR A 522 24.80 -67.47 8.16
C THR A 522 25.26 -67.28 6.70
N ARG A 523 26.23 -66.37 6.49
CA ARG A 523 27.32 -66.32 5.47
C ARG A 523 27.03 -66.53 3.96
N LYS A 524 27.32 -65.50 3.15
CA LYS A 524 28.54 -65.39 2.31
C LYS A 524 28.73 -63.98 1.72
N ASN A 525 29.98 -63.54 1.76
CA ASN A 525 30.61 -62.33 1.18
C ASN A 525 30.29 -62.18 -0.32
N ALA A 526 30.36 -61.04 -1.02
CA ALA A 526 31.23 -59.87 -0.93
C ALA A 526 30.62 -58.73 -1.79
N ILE A 527 31.27 -57.56 -1.82
CA ILE A 527 30.96 -56.36 -2.63
C ILE A 527 30.01 -55.37 -1.94
N ALA A 528 30.49 -54.81 -0.84
CA ALA A 528 30.01 -53.53 -0.32
C ALA A 528 31.24 -52.71 0.06
N TYR A 529 31.93 -52.14 -0.93
CA TYR A 529 32.84 -50.99 -0.83
C TYR A 529 33.29 -50.65 -2.25
N SER A 530 32.68 -49.60 -2.85
CA SER A 530 33.23 -48.77 -3.95
C SER A 530 32.15 -48.17 -4.89
N ILE A 531 31.04 -47.62 -4.38
CA ILE A 531 30.24 -46.64 -5.13
C ILE A 531 29.71 -45.57 -4.16
N ALA A 532 30.59 -44.70 -3.68
CA ALA A 532 30.20 -43.52 -2.90
C ALA A 532 30.93 -42.24 -3.33
N SER A 533 31.38 -42.14 -4.60
CA SER A 533 32.09 -40.94 -5.07
C SER A 533 31.65 -40.37 -6.43
N HIS A 534 30.62 -40.87 -7.12
CA HIS A 534 30.29 -40.38 -8.47
C HIS A 534 28.80 -40.11 -8.78
N CYS A 535 27.92 -39.99 -7.78
CA CYS A 535 26.48 -39.78 -8.00
C CYS A 535 25.97 -38.34 -7.76
N ASN A 536 26.74 -37.31 -8.14
CA ASN A 536 26.25 -35.90 -8.11
C ASN A 536 26.00 -35.27 -9.48
N SER A 537 26.44 -35.85 -10.60
CA SER A 537 26.20 -35.26 -11.94
C SER A 537 24.94 -35.78 -12.63
N ILE A 538 24.50 -37.01 -12.32
CA ILE A 538 23.36 -37.67 -12.97
C ILE A 538 22.01 -37.12 -12.46
N LEU A 539 21.90 -36.83 -11.16
CA LEU A 539 20.68 -36.26 -10.57
C LEU A 539 20.38 -34.83 -11.10
N SER A 540 21.43 -34.05 -11.37
CA SER A 540 21.35 -32.71 -11.97
C SER A 540 20.80 -32.73 -13.41
N ARG A 541 21.13 -33.78 -14.18
CA ARG A 541 20.69 -33.92 -15.58
C ARG A 541 19.23 -34.41 -15.68
N VAL A 542 18.81 -35.30 -14.77
CA VAL A 542 17.40 -35.78 -14.70
C VAL A 542 16.46 -34.66 -14.23
N ILE A 543 16.87 -33.81 -13.30
CA ILE A 543 16.09 -32.64 -12.85
C ILE A 543 15.94 -31.59 -13.96
N LYS A 544 17.01 -31.34 -14.75
CA LYS A 544 16.93 -30.44 -15.92
C LYS A 544 15.95 -30.96 -16.99
N PHE A 545 15.90 -32.27 -17.22
CA PHE A 545 14.99 -32.86 -18.21
C PHE A 545 13.52 -32.81 -17.75
N LEU A 546 13.24 -33.04 -16.47
CA LEU A 546 11.88 -32.92 -15.91
C LEU A 546 11.38 -31.47 -15.83
N CYS A 547 12.27 -30.49 -15.66
CA CYS A 547 11.92 -29.06 -15.74
C CYS A 547 11.55 -28.62 -17.17
N CYS A 548 12.16 -29.18 -18.22
CA CYS A 548 11.81 -28.87 -19.60
C CYS A 548 10.41 -29.37 -20.00
N ILE A 549 9.92 -30.47 -19.43
CA ILE A 549 8.59 -31.01 -19.73
C ILE A 549 7.47 -30.14 -19.13
N LYS A 550 7.70 -29.49 -17.99
CA LYS A 550 6.71 -28.61 -17.34
C LYS A 550 6.57 -27.23 -18.00
N ALA A 551 7.52 -26.83 -18.86
CA ALA A 551 7.48 -25.55 -19.57
C ALA A 551 6.66 -25.58 -20.87
N TYR A 552 6.23 -26.76 -21.34
CA TYR A 552 5.50 -26.93 -22.61
C TYR A 552 3.97 -27.08 -22.47
N SER A 553 3.40 -26.73 -21.33
CA SER A 553 1.94 -26.75 -21.11
C SER A 553 1.38 -25.35 -20.87
N SER A 554 1.59 -24.43 -21.80
CA SER A 554 0.76 -23.22 -21.87
C SER A 554 0.76 -22.59 -23.27
N VAL A 555 -0.46 -22.43 -23.79
CA VAL A 555 -0.90 -21.64 -24.97
C VAL A 555 -0.76 -22.30 -26.35
N THR A 556 -1.91 -22.78 -26.87
CA THR A 556 -2.24 -22.73 -28.30
C THR A 556 -3.72 -22.38 -28.46
N LEU A 557 -3.99 -21.13 -28.85
CA LEU A 557 -5.23 -20.69 -29.48
C LEU A 557 -5.18 -21.15 -30.94
N SER A 558 -6.20 -21.92 -31.34
CA SER A 558 -6.40 -22.36 -32.73
C SER A 558 -6.77 -21.16 -33.61
N THR A 559 -6.01 -20.95 -34.69
CA THR A 559 -6.38 -20.09 -35.81
C THR A 559 -6.56 -20.98 -37.04
N THR A 560 -7.75 -20.94 -37.63
CA THR A 560 -8.07 -21.63 -38.89
C THR A 560 -7.84 -20.68 -40.07
N THR A 561 -7.28 -21.23 -41.14
CA THR A 561 -6.67 -20.59 -42.32
C THR A 561 -7.62 -20.02 -43.39
N ASN A 562 -7.18 -18.89 -43.96
CA ASN A 562 -7.19 -18.41 -45.36
C ASN A 562 -8.44 -18.50 -46.27
N THR A 563 -8.77 -17.34 -46.85
CA THR A 563 -8.84 -17.16 -48.32
C THR A 563 -8.52 -15.72 -48.76
N PHE A 564 -7.69 -15.62 -49.80
CA PHE A 564 -7.25 -14.39 -50.46
C PHE A 564 -8.34 -13.80 -51.37
N PHE A 565 -8.47 -12.45 -51.39
CA PHE A 565 -8.86 -11.69 -52.58
C PHE A 565 -8.14 -10.34 -52.58
N THR A 566 -7.38 -10.09 -53.63
CA THR A 566 -6.70 -8.83 -53.95
C THR A 566 -7.65 -7.86 -54.63
N MET A 567 -7.76 -6.60 -54.16
CA MET A 567 -7.99 -5.43 -55.05
C MET A 567 -7.38 -4.15 -54.47
N SER A 568 -6.50 -3.58 -55.29
CA SER A 568 -6.05 -2.19 -55.51
C SER A 568 -6.31 -1.08 -54.48
N ALA A 569 -5.25 -0.29 -54.27
CA ALA A 569 -5.18 0.97 -53.55
C ALA A 569 -5.91 2.13 -54.24
N LYS A 570 -6.44 3.08 -53.46
CA LYS A 570 -6.28 4.54 -53.65
C LYS A 570 -6.93 5.35 -52.50
N VAL A 571 -6.14 6.28 -51.93
CA VAL A 571 -6.50 7.68 -51.60
C VAL A 571 -7.40 7.83 -50.35
N LEU A 572 -6.97 8.45 -49.24
CA LEU A 572 -6.62 9.86 -49.06
C LEU A 572 -5.72 10.09 -47.83
N ALA A 573 -4.72 10.95 -48.02
CA ALA A 573 -4.06 11.73 -46.98
C ALA A 573 -4.71 13.12 -46.89
N ASP A 574 -4.57 13.72 -45.70
CA ASP A 574 -4.69 15.14 -45.35
C ASP A 574 -5.99 15.92 -45.64
N LYS A 575 -6.57 16.46 -44.55
CA LYS A 575 -6.69 17.92 -44.38
C LYS A 575 -7.04 18.30 -42.94
N ASP A 576 -6.25 19.24 -42.43
CA ASP A 576 -6.39 20.01 -41.21
C ASP A 576 -7.62 20.95 -41.22
N VAL A 577 -7.80 21.59 -40.05
CA VAL A 577 -8.33 22.95 -39.79
C VAL A 577 -9.75 23.10 -39.20
N ASN A 578 -9.77 23.81 -38.07
CA ASN A 578 -10.89 24.44 -37.36
C ASN A 578 -11.86 25.29 -38.23
N ALA A 579 -13.08 25.43 -37.70
CA ALA A 579 -14.04 26.55 -37.82
C ALA A 579 -15.25 26.37 -38.80
N PRO A 580 -16.34 27.16 -38.66
CA PRO A 580 -17.66 26.66 -38.22
C PRO A 580 -18.82 26.95 -39.22
N MET A 581 -20.04 26.51 -38.84
CA MET A 581 -21.38 27.02 -39.22
C MET A 581 -22.31 26.19 -40.13
N ALA A 582 -23.55 26.14 -39.62
CA ALA A 582 -24.86 26.27 -40.28
C ALA A 582 -25.62 25.01 -40.77
N ALA A 583 -26.93 25.08 -40.50
CA ALA A 583 -27.95 24.06 -40.56
C ALA A 583 -28.40 23.68 -41.98
N GLU A 584 -28.86 22.42 -42.14
CA GLU A 584 -30.02 22.10 -42.97
C GLU A 584 -30.71 20.80 -42.51
N GLN A 585 -32.04 20.82 -42.59
CA GLN A 585 -32.99 19.85 -42.04
C GLN A 585 -33.21 18.66 -43.01
N GLN A 586 -33.24 17.43 -42.48
CA GLN A 586 -34.00 16.31 -43.07
C GLN A 586 -34.36 15.28 -41.97
N ALA A 587 -35.62 14.82 -41.98
CA ALA A 587 -36.21 13.82 -41.07
C ALA A 587 -36.96 12.76 -41.90
N PRO A 588 -37.40 11.61 -41.34
CA PRO A 588 -36.83 10.80 -40.27
C PRO A 588 -36.64 9.32 -40.71
N GLY A 589 -35.46 8.74 -40.44
CA GLY A 589 -35.23 7.29 -40.48
C GLY A 589 -35.09 6.76 -39.06
N LYS A 590 -35.91 5.78 -38.67
CA LYS A 590 -35.89 5.15 -37.34
C LYS A 590 -34.55 4.43 -37.09
N GLU A 591 -33.78 4.92 -36.14
CA GLU A 591 -32.60 4.24 -35.60
C GLU A 591 -32.83 3.94 -34.11
N VAL A 592 -32.93 2.66 -33.77
CA VAL A 592 -33.15 2.18 -32.40
C VAL A 592 -31.82 2.27 -31.64
N LYS A 593 -31.72 3.21 -30.70
CA LYS A 593 -30.55 3.35 -29.82
C LYS A 593 -30.56 2.23 -28.76
N SER A 594 -29.52 1.40 -28.78
CA SER A 594 -29.23 0.29 -27.85
C SER A 594 -29.31 0.65 -26.34
N MET A 595 -29.30 1.93 -25.99
CA MET A 595 -29.41 2.42 -24.61
C MET A 595 -30.84 2.45 -24.06
N GLU A 596 -31.86 2.61 -24.90
CA GLU A 596 -33.27 2.63 -24.46
C GLU A 596 -33.72 1.22 -24.04
N TYR A 597 -33.26 0.20 -24.75
CA TYR A 597 -33.49 -1.21 -24.43
C TYR A 597 -32.88 -1.60 -23.08
N HIS A 598 -31.64 -1.18 -22.80
CA HIS A 598 -31.02 -1.44 -21.51
C HIS A 598 -31.69 -0.69 -20.35
N ARG A 599 -32.19 0.53 -20.59
CA ARG A 599 -32.96 1.29 -19.60
C ARG A 599 -34.30 0.62 -19.27
N GLN A 600 -35.03 0.15 -20.29
CA GLN A 600 -36.30 -0.57 -20.10
C GLN A 600 -36.10 -1.93 -19.42
N VAL A 601 -35.02 -2.65 -19.74
CA VAL A 601 -34.68 -3.93 -19.09
C VAL A 601 -34.25 -3.72 -17.63
N LEU A 602 -33.62 -2.60 -17.29
CA LEU A 602 -33.28 -2.25 -15.91
C LEU A 602 -34.53 -1.83 -15.11
N GLN A 603 -35.41 -1.02 -15.70
CA GLN A 603 -36.65 -0.61 -15.04
C GLN A 603 -37.62 -1.78 -14.83
N SER A 604 -37.70 -2.73 -15.77
CA SER A 604 -38.52 -3.94 -15.59
C SER A 604 -37.96 -4.89 -14.54
N LYS A 605 -36.62 -4.96 -14.39
CA LYS A 605 -35.97 -5.72 -13.31
C LYS A 605 -36.16 -5.08 -11.94
N MET A 606 -36.09 -3.76 -11.84
CA MET A 606 -36.33 -3.03 -10.59
C MET A 606 -37.79 -3.11 -10.14
N ALA A 607 -38.74 -3.09 -11.07
CA ALA A 607 -40.17 -3.23 -10.77
C ALA A 607 -40.57 -4.66 -10.34
N GLN A 608 -39.75 -5.69 -10.64
CA GLN A 608 -39.97 -7.07 -10.18
C GLN A 608 -39.38 -7.37 -8.80
N GLU A 609 -38.51 -6.51 -8.26
CA GLU A 609 -37.85 -6.69 -6.96
C GLU A 609 -38.54 -5.95 -5.79
N GLU A 610 -39.54 -5.10 -6.06
CA GLU A 610 -40.25 -4.33 -5.01
C GLU A 610 -41.43 -5.07 -4.34
N SER A 611 -41.75 -6.31 -4.73
CA SER A 611 -42.69 -7.14 -3.97
C SER A 611 -41.99 -8.38 -3.43
N THR A 612 -41.77 -8.40 -2.12
CA THR A 612 -41.18 -9.46 -1.26
C THR A 612 -39.64 -9.51 -1.19
N ALA A 613 -39.06 -9.03 -0.08
CA ALA A 613 -38.32 -9.87 0.88
C ALA A 613 -37.44 -9.07 1.87
N LYS A 614 -37.33 -9.66 3.06
CA LYS A 614 -36.58 -9.29 4.25
C LYS A 614 -35.07 -9.41 4.00
N TYR A 615 -34.28 -8.40 4.36
CA TYR A 615 -32.82 -8.38 4.20
C TYR A 615 -32.13 -9.46 5.08
N ILE A 616 -31.25 -10.26 4.47
CA ILE A 616 -30.34 -11.22 5.12
C ILE A 616 -28.90 -10.85 4.72
N SER A 617 -28.00 -10.83 5.71
CA SER A 617 -26.58 -10.45 5.58
C SER A 617 -25.77 -11.43 4.69
N PRO A 618 -24.80 -10.96 3.88
CA PRO A 618 -23.88 -11.81 3.10
C PRO A 618 -22.89 -12.68 3.92
N SER A 619 -22.93 -12.61 5.25
CA SER A 619 -22.08 -13.44 6.14
C SER A 619 -22.60 -14.86 6.39
N ASP A 620 -23.84 -15.17 6.02
CA ASP A 620 -24.50 -16.39 6.50
C ASP A 620 -24.39 -17.59 5.55
N ASN A 621 -23.68 -17.44 4.41
CA ASN A 621 -23.66 -18.47 3.35
C ASN A 621 -22.29 -19.13 3.09
N ILE A 622 -21.38 -19.11 4.05
CA ILE A 622 -20.17 -19.96 4.01
C ILE A 622 -20.07 -20.77 5.30
N MET A 623 -20.93 -21.78 5.42
CA MET A 623 -20.79 -22.82 6.44
C MET A 623 -20.76 -24.18 5.76
N SER A 624 -19.64 -24.88 5.91
CA SER A 624 -19.39 -26.20 5.33
C SER A 624 -20.42 -27.25 5.82
N PRO A 625 -20.66 -28.33 5.05
CA PRO A 625 -21.60 -29.40 5.42
C PRO A 625 -21.29 -30.09 6.76
N CYS A 626 -20.11 -29.88 7.33
CA CYS A 626 -19.72 -30.41 8.64
C CYS A 626 -20.37 -29.65 9.81
N THR A 627 -20.69 -28.37 9.67
CA THR A 627 -21.24 -27.56 10.79
C THR A 627 -22.75 -27.74 10.96
N ALA A 628 -23.48 -28.02 9.88
CA ALA A 628 -24.91 -28.36 9.95
C ALA A 628 -25.16 -29.70 10.67
N LYS A 629 -24.25 -30.68 10.52
CA LYS A 629 -24.33 -31.99 11.20
C LYS A 629 -24.04 -31.88 12.70
N ILE A 630 -23.14 -30.98 13.11
CA ILE A 630 -22.81 -30.72 14.52
C ILE A 630 -23.95 -29.97 15.23
N ASN A 631 -24.61 -29.03 14.57
CA ASN A 631 -25.75 -28.30 15.13
C ASN A 631 -27.02 -29.17 15.23
N ALA A 632 -27.23 -30.09 14.28
CA ALA A 632 -28.32 -31.07 14.35
C ALA A 632 -28.14 -32.11 15.47
N LEU A 633 -26.90 -32.46 15.82
CA LEU A 633 -26.60 -33.35 16.96
C LEU A 633 -26.71 -32.61 18.31
N ARG A 634 -26.37 -31.32 18.37
CA ARG A 634 -26.55 -30.48 19.58
C ARG A 634 -28.02 -30.27 19.96
N ASN A 635 -28.90 -30.07 18.98
CA ASN A 635 -30.33 -29.83 19.25
C ASN A 635 -31.13 -31.10 19.57
N LYS A 636 -30.60 -32.31 19.29
CA LYS A 636 -31.25 -33.57 19.68
C LYS A 636 -30.97 -34.01 21.12
N HIS A 637 -29.94 -33.44 21.76
CA HIS A 637 -29.57 -33.78 23.15
C HIS A 637 -30.05 -32.76 24.21
N ALA A 638 -30.72 -31.67 23.80
CA ALA A 638 -31.21 -30.65 24.73
C ALA A 638 -32.56 -31.00 25.43
N ASN A 639 -33.26 -32.05 24.99
CA ASN A 639 -34.52 -32.49 25.60
C ASN A 639 -34.41 -33.93 26.13
N LYS A 640 -33.61 -34.14 27.17
CA LYS A 640 -33.72 -35.19 28.21
C LYS A 640 -32.39 -35.33 28.95
N ALA A 641 -32.24 -34.68 30.12
CA ALA A 641 -31.49 -35.22 31.26
C ALA A 641 -31.51 -34.23 32.45
N LYS A 642 -31.99 -34.69 33.61
CA LYS A 642 -31.73 -34.08 34.92
C LYS A 642 -30.28 -34.37 35.33
N PRO A 643 -29.53 -33.42 35.92
CA PRO A 643 -28.18 -33.69 36.38
C PRO A 643 -28.17 -34.42 37.73
N LYS A 644 -27.50 -35.57 37.78
CA LYS A 644 -26.93 -36.16 39.00
C LYS A 644 -25.43 -35.90 38.99
N SER A 645 -24.96 -34.82 39.61
CA SER A 645 -23.65 -34.81 40.28
C SER A 645 -23.52 -33.60 41.21
N LEU A 646 -22.78 -33.81 42.30
CA LEU A 646 -22.80 -33.06 43.56
C LEU A 646 -21.89 -31.81 43.59
N PHE A 647 -21.50 -31.26 42.43
CA PHE A 647 -20.52 -30.15 42.36
C PHE A 647 -21.04 -28.84 41.77
N ALA A 648 -22.34 -28.75 41.47
CA ALA A 648 -22.97 -27.53 40.91
C ALA A 648 -24.08 -26.96 41.81
N GLN A 649 -23.93 -27.07 43.14
CA GLN A 649 -24.81 -26.42 44.14
C GLN A 649 -24.00 -25.61 45.15
N ALA A 650 -23.21 -24.63 44.69
CA ALA A 650 -22.65 -23.60 45.58
C ALA A 650 -22.08 -22.42 44.78
N SER A 651 -22.92 -21.64 44.08
CA SER A 651 -22.60 -20.25 43.68
C SER A 651 -23.85 -19.57 43.09
N ALA A 652 -24.94 -19.56 43.85
CA ALA A 652 -26.10 -18.72 43.58
C ALA A 652 -26.91 -18.52 44.87
N LYS A 653 -26.23 -18.10 45.95
CA LYS A 653 -26.87 -17.57 47.17
C LYS A 653 -25.80 -16.96 48.08
N LYS A 654 -25.58 -15.65 47.97
CA LYS A 654 -25.19 -14.68 49.01
C LYS A 654 -24.51 -13.48 48.36
N LEU A 655 -25.28 -12.42 48.15
CA LEU A 655 -24.79 -11.04 48.17
C LEU A 655 -25.68 -10.29 49.16
N GLN A 656 -25.36 -10.49 50.45
CA GLN A 656 -25.73 -9.65 51.57
C GLN A 656 -24.64 -9.85 52.64
N SER A 657 -24.26 -8.73 53.26
CA SER A 657 -23.43 -8.51 54.46
C SER A 657 -21.93 -8.90 54.45
N ASP A 658 -21.14 -7.84 54.63
CA ASP A 658 -20.08 -7.65 55.63
C ASP A 658 -18.69 -8.31 55.48
N ASN A 659 -17.78 -7.43 55.04
CA ASN A 659 -16.40 -7.19 55.48
C ASN A 659 -15.82 -8.09 56.61
N PRO A 660 -14.81 -8.93 56.31
CA PRO A 660 -13.89 -9.44 57.31
C PRO A 660 -12.55 -8.70 57.25
N PHE A 661 -12.08 -8.25 58.42
CA PHE A 661 -10.78 -7.63 58.75
C PHE A 661 -10.89 -6.16 59.13
N GLY A 662 -11.24 -5.94 60.40
CA GLY A 662 -11.15 -4.65 61.07
C GLY A 662 -9.70 -4.24 61.32
N ALA A 663 -9.34 -3.06 60.81
CA ALA A 663 -8.33 -2.19 61.39
C ALA A 663 -8.83 -0.74 61.22
N LYS A 664 -8.90 -0.01 62.34
CA LYS A 664 -9.44 1.36 62.44
C LYS A 664 -8.56 2.38 61.68
N PRO A 665 -9.13 3.40 61.03
CA PRO A 665 -8.37 4.57 60.61
C PRO A 665 -8.28 5.62 61.74
N ALA A 666 -7.06 6.10 62.01
CA ALA A 666 -6.78 7.31 62.77
C ALA A 666 -6.90 8.55 61.83
N PRO A 667 -7.16 9.77 62.35
CA PRO A 667 -7.56 10.90 61.52
C PRO A 667 -6.38 11.72 60.95
N ALA A 668 -6.72 12.43 59.88
CA ALA A 668 -6.00 13.40 59.07
C ALA A 668 -4.77 14.13 59.66
N LYS A 669 -3.76 14.32 58.81
CA LYS A 669 -2.89 15.51 58.82
C LYS A 669 -2.65 16.01 57.39
N ALA A 670 -2.93 17.30 57.22
CA ALA A 670 -2.49 18.16 56.12
C ALA A 670 -0.97 18.42 56.18
N PHE A 671 -0.37 18.76 55.04
CA PHE A 671 0.76 19.70 54.78
C PHE A 671 1.08 19.55 53.27
N GLU A 672 0.79 20.53 52.41
CA GLU A 672 1.68 21.65 52.01
C GLU A 672 3.12 21.22 51.67
N LEU A 673 3.40 21.04 50.36
CA LEU A 673 4.38 21.77 49.55
C LEU A 673 4.31 21.33 48.08
#